data_AF-A0A1G5G326-F1
#
_entry.id   AF-A0A1G5G326-F1
#
_cell.length_a   1.000
_cell.length_b   1.000
_cell.length_c   1.000
_cell.angle_alpha   90.00
_cell.angle_beta   90.00
_cell.angle_gamma   90.00
#
_symmetry.space_group_name_H-M   'P 1'
#
loop_
_entity.id
_entity.type
_entity.pdbx_description
1 polymer ?
#
loop_
_entity_poly.entity_id
_entity_poly.type
_entity_poly.pdbx_seq_one_letter_code
_entity_poly.pdbx_strand_id
1 'polypeptide(L)'
;MKKSRRISGLVLSGVLTAGTVLGGTATALSRPVYTFAGEQLGATDFDDGRGLPWHIMESETGKMEFEIADGVYRITIVNPGGASNGGDDRWDCQFRHRGLKIVAGHTYHVHYEIKASNTGKYYTKIGNLAGDVEVWHNMSNGSDLGATWDPIPYDTAGQWKSVDLTFTAGQSLDVAEWAFHLGGDGQYTSGVCFPAGTVIEFDNMSLFDETSNENDYVEEPAWVRSDILTNQVGYFEDMAKKATLLSDSKSAVGFSLVDESGKEVWSGKSEPMGLDADSGDNVHVLDFSDFNEKGKFTLKADNGAVSRGFAIGDSQTYSALLYDSLNYFYQNRSAILIESQFITSGDKNGLARAAGHPSDVAEIRTSFTDQSTSGSQDVTGGWYDAGDHGKYVVNGGISLWLLQNQYETALKTGDESAYADGTMNIPENNNGYPDLLDEARWEMDWFGTMLVKDGECKDMVYHKVHDEKWTGLALAPADDTMKRVILPPTTAATLNVAACAAQAARLWKGIDDAYSEQCLDIAKRTYAAAKAHPDMYAPTGNFPGGGSYGDDDVTDEFYWAATELYITTGDDTYYNDMKASPFFMQVETTLSGGESVDTYGSFDWGHTASLGTLSVLLNEDKVDAGDVSKAKDAVMAAADRFIEKENEQGYGLPYSGGTLSNTDSAQGYLWGSNSFVADNAIVIAYAYILSDDAKYLNGAVSAMDYLLGRNANDYSYVTGYGTHAAKYPHHRYWAGLIDDSFPLAPNGVMVGGPNSGMEDPWVKGMGWKKGTIPPAKCYLDHIEAYSANECTINWNAPLAWLTGFITENSKDGIIRGAVNLSAASDPGSANVTNTAAGSSDVNASGAGGAGVGSSGSIEGKKPMSGWLIALIVFGVVAVIVSIEIFVYKMLQMKKQDAAAAQGIKLDYGNMNSDGAQTLEMEKEAVAADTEVATEPPVQATDSVEASAPTTEGAQTPVSEAAVPYAAPATEAAAPETTPAAAADKPASVIEFYDPEAAKTNEYSASVASDSPAVSPTAPEYLYDAWGNPQMRVLYDASGKPVYVPIS
;
A
#
# COMPACT_ATOMS: atom_id res chain seq x y z
N MET A 1 -16.65 49.92 -28.31
CA MET A 1 -17.90 49.89 -29.12
C MET A 1 -18.72 48.65 -28.72
N LYS A 2 -20.03 48.57 -28.95
CA LYS A 2 -20.89 47.43 -28.54
C LYS A 2 -21.75 46.87 -29.70
N LYS A 3 -21.70 45.54 -29.92
CA LYS A 3 -22.69 44.65 -30.56
C LYS A 3 -22.37 43.23 -30.03
N SER A 4 -23.20 42.38 -29.42
CA SER A 4 -24.66 42.25 -29.20
C SER A 4 -25.43 41.32 -30.16
N ARG A 5 -26.26 40.43 -29.56
CA ARG A 5 -27.06 39.29 -30.10
C ARG A 5 -26.34 37.91 -30.08
N ARG A 6 -27.00 36.78 -29.73
CA ARG A 6 -28.34 36.60 -29.12
C ARG A 6 -28.52 35.23 -28.43
N ILE A 7 -29.08 35.28 -27.23
CA ILE A 7 -29.90 34.30 -26.49
C ILE A 7 -30.60 33.22 -27.35
N SER A 8 -30.53 31.96 -26.89
CA SER A 8 -31.64 31.00 -26.81
C SER A 8 -31.38 30.01 -25.68
N GLY A 9 -32.18 30.07 -24.61
CA GLY A 9 -32.15 29.16 -23.46
C GLY A 9 -33.16 29.62 -22.41
N LEU A 10 -34.10 28.75 -22.02
CA LEU A 10 -35.03 28.99 -20.91
C LEU A 10 -34.48 28.21 -19.70
N VAL A 11 -34.01 28.86 -18.64
CA VAL A 11 -34.84 29.49 -17.58
C VAL A 11 -35.64 28.45 -16.79
N LEU A 12 -35.03 27.99 -15.70
CA LEU A 12 -35.64 28.12 -14.38
C LEU A 12 -34.55 28.32 -13.30
N SER A 13 -34.45 29.53 -12.74
CA SER A 13 -33.52 29.83 -11.64
C SER A 13 -34.20 30.73 -10.61
N GLY A 14 -34.13 30.35 -9.33
CA GLY A 14 -34.99 30.85 -8.25
C GLY A 14 -34.32 31.78 -7.24
N VAL A 15 -33.64 32.84 -7.70
CA VAL A 15 -33.23 34.03 -6.92
C VAL A 15 -32.41 33.79 -5.63
N LEU A 16 -31.13 34.18 -5.66
CA LEU A 16 -30.44 34.71 -4.49
C LEU A 16 -29.33 35.69 -4.92
N THR A 17 -29.35 36.94 -4.44
CA THR A 17 -28.21 37.87 -4.53
C THR A 17 -28.32 38.93 -3.42
N ALA A 18 -27.52 38.75 -2.37
CA ALA A 18 -27.10 39.79 -1.43
C ALA A 18 -25.70 39.38 -0.94
N GLY A 19 -24.70 40.24 -1.09
CA GLY A 19 -23.30 39.90 -0.85
C GLY A 19 -22.71 40.60 0.37
N THR A 20 -21.65 40.02 0.91
CA THR A 20 -20.79 40.62 1.95
C THR A 20 -19.32 40.39 1.61
N VAL A 21 -18.50 41.41 1.81
CA VAL A 21 -17.04 41.36 1.76
C VAL A 21 -16.52 41.53 3.18
N LEU A 22 -15.68 40.62 3.69
CA LEU A 22 -14.72 40.86 4.78
C LEU A 22 -13.90 39.59 5.12
N GLY A 23 -12.66 39.79 5.59
CA GLY A 23 -11.93 38.86 6.46
C GLY A 23 -11.33 37.60 5.80
N GLY A 24 -10.00 37.59 5.62
CA GLY A 24 -9.28 36.40 5.17
C GLY A 24 -8.88 35.47 6.33
N THR A 25 -9.57 34.34 6.42
CA THR A 25 -9.07 33.08 7.01
C THR A 25 -9.43 31.95 6.05
N ALA A 26 -8.50 31.04 5.77
CA ALA A 26 -8.68 29.98 4.77
C ALA A 26 -9.53 28.80 5.31
N THR A 27 -10.78 29.06 5.71
CA THR A 27 -11.77 27.99 5.82
C THR A 27 -12.13 27.51 4.42
N ALA A 28 -11.91 26.23 4.13
CA ALA A 28 -12.39 25.61 2.91
C ALA A 28 -13.91 25.75 2.81
N LEU A 29 -14.36 26.62 1.90
CA LEU A 29 -15.77 26.75 1.55
C LEU A 29 -16.15 25.57 0.68
N SER A 30 -16.44 24.44 1.31
CA SER A 30 -17.15 23.32 0.68
C SER A 30 -18.45 23.85 0.10
N ARG A 31 -18.47 24.08 -1.22
CA ARG A 31 -19.72 24.26 -1.96
C ARG A 31 -20.52 22.97 -1.78
N PRO A 32 -21.86 23.05 -1.61
CA PRO A 32 -22.67 21.85 -1.68
C PRO A 32 -22.55 21.28 -3.10
N VAL A 33 -21.96 20.09 -3.22
CA VAL A 33 -22.11 19.25 -4.42
C VAL A 33 -23.60 19.00 -4.57
N TYR A 34 -24.17 19.35 -5.73
CA TYR A 34 -25.57 19.10 -6.01
C TYR A 34 -25.74 17.66 -6.47
N THR A 35 -25.77 16.73 -5.52
CA THR A 35 -26.12 15.32 -5.79
C THR A 35 -27.57 15.26 -6.29
N PHE A 36 -27.72 15.16 -7.61
CA PHE A 36 -29.00 14.88 -8.25
C PHE A 36 -29.27 13.38 -8.13
N ALA A 37 -30.37 13.00 -7.49
CA ALA A 37 -30.76 11.60 -7.32
C ALA A 37 -30.93 10.94 -8.71
N GLY A 38 -30.09 9.96 -9.03
CA GLY A 38 -29.88 9.32 -10.33
C GLY A 38 -28.42 9.39 -10.83
N GLU A 39 -27.57 10.31 -10.35
CA GLU A 39 -26.20 10.52 -10.84
C GLU A 39 -25.19 9.50 -10.28
N GLN A 40 -24.47 8.79 -11.16
CA GLN A 40 -23.51 7.74 -10.80
C GLN A 40 -22.04 8.17 -10.74
N LEU A 41 -21.66 9.35 -11.24
CA LEU A 41 -20.23 9.70 -11.41
C LEU A 41 -19.52 10.33 -10.20
N GLY A 42 -20.22 11.10 -9.38
CA GLY A 42 -19.59 11.94 -8.35
C GLY A 42 -18.98 13.21 -8.94
N ALA A 43 -17.76 13.14 -9.46
CA ALA A 43 -17.10 14.28 -10.12
C ALA A 43 -17.64 14.48 -11.54
N THR A 44 -18.22 15.66 -11.78
CA THR A 44 -18.95 15.99 -13.02
C THR A 44 -18.41 17.24 -13.73
N ASP A 45 -18.12 18.32 -12.99
CA ASP A 45 -17.70 19.63 -13.52
C ASP A 45 -16.23 20.02 -13.24
N PHE A 46 -15.54 19.25 -12.40
CA PHE A 46 -14.14 19.50 -11.99
C PHE A 46 -13.87 20.91 -11.40
N ASP A 47 -14.92 21.66 -11.00
CA ASP A 47 -14.85 23.10 -10.64
C ASP A 47 -14.24 23.33 -9.24
N ASP A 48 -13.98 22.25 -8.48
CA ASP A 48 -13.23 22.25 -7.22
C ASP A 48 -11.74 21.91 -7.38
N GLY A 49 -11.32 21.50 -8.59
CA GLY A 49 -9.95 21.09 -8.91
C GLY A 49 -9.65 19.60 -8.73
N ARG A 50 -10.62 18.75 -8.41
CA ARG A 50 -10.49 17.28 -8.35
C ARG A 50 -10.94 16.63 -9.65
N GLY A 51 -10.35 15.48 -9.98
CA GLY A 51 -10.74 14.66 -11.13
C GLY A 51 -11.43 13.34 -10.74
N LEU A 52 -11.01 12.73 -9.63
CA LEU A 52 -11.48 11.40 -9.24
C LEU A 52 -13.01 11.31 -9.03
N PRO A 53 -13.66 10.18 -9.40
CA PRO A 53 -13.05 8.91 -9.83
C PRO A 53 -12.56 8.86 -11.29
N TRP A 54 -12.67 9.95 -12.06
CA TRP A 54 -12.08 10.02 -13.39
C TRP A 54 -10.55 10.06 -13.34
N HIS A 55 -9.92 9.16 -14.10
CA HIS A 55 -8.47 9.00 -14.16
C HIS A 55 -8.01 8.57 -15.55
N ILE A 56 -6.73 8.73 -15.85
CA ILE A 56 -6.10 8.18 -17.04
C ILE A 56 -5.58 6.76 -16.82
N MET A 57 -5.57 5.94 -17.88
CA MET A 57 -4.81 4.69 -17.95
C MET A 57 -4.04 4.64 -19.27
N GLU A 58 -2.84 4.06 -19.24
CA GLU A 58 -1.93 3.92 -20.37
C GLU A 58 -1.53 2.45 -20.57
N SER A 59 -1.25 2.05 -21.81
CA SER A 59 -0.40 0.89 -22.11
C SER A 59 1.08 1.28 -21.97
N GLU A 60 1.98 0.30 -22.03
CA GLU A 60 3.44 0.51 -22.09
C GLU A 60 3.89 1.50 -23.18
N THR A 61 3.13 1.62 -24.29
CA THR A 61 3.49 2.49 -25.43
C THR A 61 2.61 3.72 -25.56
N GLY A 62 1.43 3.73 -24.94
CA GLY A 62 0.67 4.94 -24.72
C GLY A 62 1.39 5.84 -23.72
N LYS A 63 1.27 7.16 -23.89
CA LYS A 63 1.74 8.11 -22.89
C LYS A 63 0.86 9.35 -22.90
N MET A 64 0.43 9.77 -21.72
CA MET A 64 -0.31 10.99 -21.49
C MET A 64 0.31 11.78 -20.34
N GLU A 65 -0.08 13.05 -20.28
CA GLU A 65 0.03 13.89 -19.10
C GLU A 65 -1.37 14.45 -18.81
N PHE A 66 -1.67 14.80 -17.57
CA PHE A 66 -2.92 15.48 -17.25
C PHE A 66 -2.75 16.55 -16.18
N GLU A 67 -3.66 17.52 -16.20
CA GLU A 67 -3.87 18.48 -15.11
C GLU A 67 -5.37 18.72 -14.91
N ILE A 68 -5.77 19.02 -13.67
CA ILE A 68 -7.09 19.54 -13.36
C ILE A 68 -6.93 21.02 -13.00
N ALA A 69 -7.53 21.89 -13.81
CA ALA A 69 -7.37 23.34 -13.74
C ALA A 69 -8.51 24.06 -14.47
N ASP A 70 -8.82 25.29 -14.04
CA ASP A 70 -9.82 26.17 -14.68
C ASP A 70 -11.23 25.56 -14.90
N GLY A 71 -11.62 24.55 -14.11
CA GLY A 71 -12.90 23.84 -14.25
C GLY A 71 -12.93 22.83 -15.39
N VAL A 72 -11.79 22.23 -15.75
CA VAL A 72 -11.73 21.12 -16.72
C VAL A 72 -10.72 20.05 -16.30
N TYR A 73 -10.97 18.80 -16.69
CA TYR A 73 -9.95 17.75 -16.70
C TYR A 73 -9.23 17.82 -18.06
N ARG A 74 -7.93 18.17 -18.07
CA ARG A 74 -7.13 18.37 -19.28
C ARG A 74 -6.11 17.25 -19.44
N ILE A 75 -6.12 16.59 -20.60
CA ILE A 75 -5.21 15.49 -20.96
C ILE A 75 -4.39 15.89 -22.19
N THR A 76 -3.08 15.70 -22.14
CA THR A 76 -2.18 15.82 -23.30
C THR A 76 -1.79 14.43 -23.78
N ILE A 77 -2.07 14.10 -25.04
CA ILE A 77 -1.55 12.88 -25.68
C ILE A 77 -0.07 13.10 -25.99
N VAL A 78 0.84 12.49 -25.23
CA VAL A 78 2.29 12.57 -25.44
C VAL A 78 2.72 11.55 -26.48
N ASN A 79 2.28 10.29 -26.35
CA ASN A 79 2.36 9.25 -27.36
C ASN A 79 0.99 8.56 -27.47
N PRO A 80 0.35 8.48 -28.65
CA PRO A 80 -0.91 7.75 -28.78
C PRO A 80 -0.77 6.23 -28.66
N GLY A 81 0.43 5.66 -28.77
CA GLY A 81 0.63 4.20 -28.82
C GLY A 81 0.02 3.57 -30.08
N GLY A 82 -0.49 2.34 -29.95
CA GLY A 82 -1.06 1.56 -31.05
C GLY A 82 -0.03 0.93 -31.99
N ALA A 83 -0.51 0.10 -32.92
CA ALA A 83 0.28 -0.79 -33.76
C ALA A 83 1.38 -0.09 -34.58
N SER A 84 1.16 1.14 -35.05
CA SER A 84 2.21 1.91 -35.75
C SER A 84 3.33 2.42 -34.83
N ASN A 85 3.14 2.43 -33.51
CA ASN A 85 4.10 2.87 -32.50
C ASN A 85 4.51 1.72 -31.54
N GLY A 86 4.23 0.47 -31.89
CA GLY A 86 4.61 -0.72 -31.10
C GLY A 86 3.59 -1.17 -30.03
N GLY A 87 2.45 -0.50 -29.94
CA GLY A 87 1.34 -0.84 -29.07
C GLY A 87 0.23 -1.64 -29.75
N ASP A 88 -0.99 -1.59 -29.19
CA ASP A 88 -2.09 -2.46 -29.61
C ASP A 88 -3.16 -1.72 -30.45
N ASP A 89 -3.84 -0.71 -29.88
CA ASP A 89 -5.00 -0.04 -30.52
C ASP A 89 -5.34 1.32 -29.84
N ARG A 90 -6.59 1.78 -30.01
CA ARG A 90 -7.17 2.98 -29.37
C ARG A 90 -7.10 2.99 -27.84
N TRP A 91 -7.07 1.83 -27.20
CA TRP A 91 -7.08 1.69 -25.73
C TRP A 91 -5.69 1.84 -25.10
N ASP A 92 -4.65 2.09 -25.91
CA ASP A 92 -3.30 2.42 -25.42
C ASP A 92 -3.27 3.70 -24.59
N CYS A 93 -4.20 4.62 -24.84
CA CYS A 93 -4.44 5.81 -24.02
C CYS A 93 -5.92 5.90 -23.68
N GLN A 94 -6.27 5.92 -22.39
CA GLN A 94 -7.65 5.92 -21.90
C GLN A 94 -7.90 7.02 -20.87
N PHE A 95 -9.12 7.57 -20.89
CA PHE A 95 -9.68 8.36 -19.78
C PHE A 95 -10.95 7.66 -19.30
N ARG A 96 -11.07 7.33 -18.02
CA ARG A 96 -12.15 6.45 -17.55
C ARG A 96 -12.60 6.70 -16.11
N HIS A 97 -13.77 6.18 -15.80
CA HIS A 97 -14.38 6.06 -14.47
C HIS A 97 -14.69 4.57 -14.21
N ARG A 98 -14.63 4.13 -12.94
CA ARG A 98 -14.74 2.72 -12.50
C ARG A 98 -15.67 2.60 -11.29
N GLY A 99 -16.23 1.41 -11.08
CA GLY A 99 -17.14 1.11 -9.96
C GLY A 99 -18.61 1.47 -10.25
N LEU A 100 -18.98 1.62 -11.52
CA LEU A 100 -20.34 1.94 -11.95
C LEU A 100 -21.20 0.68 -11.93
N LYS A 101 -22.48 0.82 -11.53
CA LYS A 101 -23.44 -0.30 -11.49
C LYS A 101 -24.60 -0.07 -12.44
N ILE A 102 -24.66 -0.93 -13.45
CA ILE A 102 -25.65 -0.87 -14.54
C ILE A 102 -26.67 -2.00 -14.36
N VAL A 103 -27.96 -1.71 -14.50
CA VAL A 103 -29.04 -2.67 -14.24
C VAL A 103 -29.87 -2.94 -15.49
N ALA A 104 -30.11 -4.22 -15.80
CA ALA A 104 -30.89 -4.63 -16.96
C ALA A 104 -32.28 -3.98 -16.99
N GLY A 105 -32.61 -3.30 -18.10
CA GLY A 105 -33.89 -2.61 -18.30
C GLY A 105 -33.98 -1.22 -17.66
N HIS A 106 -32.98 -0.77 -16.90
CA HIS A 106 -32.87 0.64 -16.53
C HIS A 106 -32.48 1.48 -17.74
N THR A 107 -32.91 2.73 -17.71
CA THR A 107 -32.72 3.73 -18.76
C THR A 107 -31.81 4.83 -18.24
N TYR A 108 -30.69 5.05 -18.94
CA TYR A 108 -29.60 5.92 -18.54
C TYR A 108 -29.46 7.07 -19.53
N HIS A 109 -29.42 8.29 -19.02
CA HIS A 109 -28.99 9.48 -19.76
C HIS A 109 -27.47 9.63 -19.62
N VAL A 110 -26.80 9.91 -20.74
CA VAL A 110 -25.34 10.04 -20.85
C VAL A 110 -25.05 11.43 -21.40
N HIS A 111 -24.33 12.24 -20.62
CA HIS A 111 -23.90 13.58 -21.01
C HIS A 111 -22.39 13.76 -20.80
N TYR A 112 -21.73 14.46 -21.73
CA TYR A 112 -20.35 14.93 -21.55
C TYR A 112 -20.04 16.06 -22.54
N GLU A 113 -19.17 17.00 -22.16
CA GLU A 113 -18.52 17.92 -23.10
C GLU A 113 -17.05 17.54 -23.32
N ILE A 114 -16.63 17.49 -24.59
CA ILE A 114 -15.23 17.22 -24.99
C ILE A 114 -14.71 18.31 -25.93
N LYS A 115 -13.48 18.76 -25.71
CA LYS A 115 -12.78 19.73 -26.57
C LYS A 115 -11.31 19.34 -26.76
N ALA A 116 -11.02 18.71 -27.90
CA ALA A 116 -9.64 18.52 -28.36
C ALA A 116 -9.13 19.73 -29.16
N SER A 117 -7.83 20.05 -29.00
CA SER A 117 -7.11 21.11 -29.71
C SER A 117 -7.00 20.86 -31.22
N ASN A 118 -6.97 19.57 -31.61
CA ASN A 118 -6.73 19.09 -32.96
C ASN A 118 -7.96 18.33 -33.48
N THR A 119 -8.08 18.17 -34.80
CA THR A 119 -9.07 17.23 -35.37
C THR A 119 -8.62 15.80 -35.14
N GLY A 120 -9.57 14.90 -34.90
CA GLY A 120 -9.31 13.49 -34.66
C GLY A 120 -10.61 12.69 -34.58
N LYS A 121 -10.62 11.69 -33.72
CA LYS A 121 -11.74 10.79 -33.42
C LYS A 121 -11.51 10.15 -32.05
N TYR A 122 -12.54 9.62 -31.41
CA TYR A 122 -12.40 8.87 -30.17
C TYR A 122 -13.47 7.78 -30.10
N TYR A 123 -13.23 6.76 -29.28
CA TYR A 123 -14.23 5.74 -28.96
C TYR A 123 -14.67 5.94 -27.50
N THR A 124 -15.90 5.58 -27.16
CA THR A 124 -16.31 5.53 -25.75
C THR A 124 -17.33 4.42 -25.52
N LYS A 125 -17.21 3.74 -24.36
CA LYS A 125 -18.01 2.59 -23.94
C LYS A 125 -18.37 2.65 -22.47
N ILE A 126 -19.50 2.06 -22.11
CA ILE A 126 -19.78 1.57 -20.75
C ILE A 126 -19.81 0.04 -20.84
N GLY A 127 -19.00 -0.63 -20.03
CA GLY A 127 -18.79 -2.08 -20.11
C GLY A 127 -18.06 -2.64 -18.89
N ASN A 128 -17.82 -3.95 -18.87
CA ASN A 128 -17.07 -4.60 -17.80
C ASN A 128 -15.57 -4.26 -17.86
N LEU A 129 -14.85 -4.56 -16.76
CA LEU A 129 -13.41 -4.32 -16.64
C LEU A 129 -12.57 -5.22 -17.58
N ALA A 130 -13.05 -6.41 -17.93
CA ALA A 130 -12.39 -7.31 -18.88
C ALA A 130 -12.51 -6.85 -20.35
N GLY A 131 -13.39 -5.91 -20.66
CA GLY A 131 -13.54 -5.30 -21.98
C GLY A 131 -14.22 -6.17 -23.04
N ASP A 132 -14.62 -7.40 -22.72
CA ASP A 132 -15.35 -8.30 -23.63
C ASP A 132 -16.87 -8.06 -23.63
N VAL A 133 -17.39 -7.35 -22.61
CA VAL A 133 -18.81 -7.01 -22.48
C VAL A 133 -19.02 -5.49 -22.43
N GLU A 134 -19.72 -4.95 -23.43
CA GLU A 134 -20.19 -3.56 -23.44
C GLU A 134 -21.73 -3.52 -23.38
N VAL A 135 -22.28 -2.63 -22.55
CA VAL A 135 -23.72 -2.34 -22.44
C VAL A 135 -24.11 -1.08 -23.22
N TRP A 136 -23.14 -0.22 -23.52
CA TRP A 136 -23.29 0.95 -24.37
C TRP A 136 -21.97 1.32 -25.05
N HIS A 137 -22.02 1.82 -26.29
CA HIS A 137 -20.87 2.41 -26.98
C HIS A 137 -21.29 3.45 -28.02
N ASN A 138 -20.35 4.33 -28.42
CA ASN A 138 -20.39 5.08 -29.69
C ASN A 138 -21.73 5.77 -30.05
N MET A 139 -22.35 6.46 -29.09
CA MET A 139 -23.65 7.15 -29.29
C MET A 139 -24.85 6.22 -29.57
N SER A 140 -24.73 4.91 -29.33
CA SER A 140 -25.83 3.96 -29.46
C SER A 140 -27.01 4.34 -28.57
N ASN A 141 -28.23 4.08 -29.04
CA ASN A 141 -29.46 4.21 -28.25
C ASN A 141 -29.91 2.86 -27.64
N GLY A 142 -29.02 1.84 -27.65
CA GLY A 142 -29.30 0.47 -27.22
C GLY A 142 -29.97 -0.39 -28.30
N SER A 143 -30.75 0.17 -29.24
CA SER A 143 -31.39 -0.61 -30.32
C SER A 143 -30.46 -0.93 -31.50
N ASP A 144 -29.31 -0.25 -31.56
CA ASP A 144 -28.23 -0.41 -32.53
C ASP A 144 -26.91 -0.90 -31.90
N LEU A 145 -26.95 -1.33 -30.63
CA LEU A 145 -25.78 -1.84 -29.90
C LEU A 145 -25.12 -3.01 -30.66
N GLY A 146 -23.81 -2.91 -30.89
CA GLY A 146 -23.04 -3.87 -31.67
C GLY A 146 -23.03 -3.64 -33.19
N ALA A 147 -23.77 -2.65 -33.71
CA ALA A 147 -23.73 -2.28 -35.12
C ALA A 147 -22.67 -1.20 -35.48
N THR A 148 -22.13 -0.48 -34.49
CA THR A 148 -21.32 0.73 -34.70
C THR A 148 -20.07 0.77 -33.82
N TRP A 149 -19.05 0.00 -34.18
CA TRP A 149 -17.74 -0.04 -33.49
C TRP A 149 -16.75 1.05 -33.96
N ASP A 150 -17.11 1.80 -35.01
CA ASP A 150 -16.32 2.89 -35.60
C ASP A 150 -16.17 4.08 -34.63
N PRO A 151 -14.95 4.60 -34.37
CA PRO A 151 -14.77 5.76 -33.50
C PRO A 151 -15.53 7.01 -33.95
N ILE A 152 -16.10 7.72 -32.98
CA ILE A 152 -16.81 8.99 -33.15
C ILE A 152 -15.86 10.06 -33.74
N PRO A 153 -16.16 10.66 -34.91
CA PRO A 153 -15.35 11.75 -35.45
C PRO A 153 -15.39 13.04 -34.61
N TYR A 154 -14.28 13.77 -34.63
CA TYR A 154 -14.12 15.10 -34.06
C TYR A 154 -13.42 16.02 -35.07
N ASP A 155 -14.21 16.74 -35.86
CA ASP A 155 -13.76 17.66 -36.92
C ASP A 155 -13.74 19.14 -36.48
N THR A 156 -14.20 19.44 -35.27
CA THR A 156 -14.34 20.80 -34.73
C THR A 156 -13.20 21.19 -33.78
N ALA A 157 -11.96 21.14 -34.27
CA ALA A 157 -10.74 21.48 -33.51
C ALA A 157 -10.88 22.79 -32.69
N GLY A 158 -10.61 22.71 -31.39
CA GLY A 158 -10.68 23.84 -30.46
C GLY A 158 -12.10 24.34 -30.13
N GLN A 159 -13.17 23.57 -30.40
CA GLN A 159 -14.55 23.92 -30.04
C GLN A 159 -15.16 22.81 -29.18
N TRP A 160 -15.86 23.17 -28.10
CA TRP A 160 -16.61 22.21 -27.28
C TRP A 160 -17.64 21.45 -28.13
N LYS A 161 -17.63 20.13 -27.99
CA LYS A 161 -18.63 19.21 -28.52
C LYS A 161 -19.35 18.58 -27.32
N SER A 162 -20.55 19.07 -27.05
CA SER A 162 -21.49 18.43 -26.12
C SER A 162 -22.09 17.18 -26.75
N VAL A 163 -22.23 16.13 -25.95
CA VAL A 163 -22.90 14.88 -26.26
C VAL A 163 -23.99 14.66 -25.23
N ASP A 164 -25.18 14.28 -25.70
CA ASP A 164 -26.39 14.12 -24.90
C ASP A 164 -27.27 13.04 -25.56
N LEU A 165 -27.59 11.97 -24.83
CA LEU A 165 -28.39 10.83 -25.32
C LEU A 165 -28.92 9.96 -24.18
N THR A 166 -29.88 9.10 -24.50
CA THR A 166 -30.44 8.10 -23.57
C THR A 166 -30.32 6.69 -24.17
N PHE A 167 -29.95 5.70 -23.37
CA PHE A 167 -29.99 4.27 -23.73
C PHE A 167 -30.69 3.44 -22.64
N THR A 168 -31.22 2.27 -23.00
CA THR A 168 -31.73 1.28 -22.03
C THR A 168 -30.77 0.10 -21.98
N ALA A 169 -30.27 -0.26 -20.80
CA ALA A 169 -29.28 -1.32 -20.63
C ALA A 169 -29.89 -2.71 -20.94
N GLY A 170 -29.27 -3.46 -21.86
CA GLY A 170 -29.76 -4.79 -22.26
C GLY A 170 -29.51 -5.90 -21.23
N GLN A 171 -28.60 -5.68 -20.29
CA GLN A 171 -28.16 -6.60 -19.24
C GLN A 171 -27.57 -5.80 -18.08
N SER A 172 -27.42 -6.42 -16.90
CA SER A 172 -26.76 -5.81 -15.75
C SER A 172 -25.24 -5.99 -15.84
N LEU A 173 -24.51 -5.07 -15.21
CA LEU A 173 -23.12 -5.20 -14.83
C LEU A 173 -22.99 -4.68 -13.40
N ASP A 174 -22.63 -5.56 -12.46
CA ASP A 174 -22.43 -5.18 -11.06
C ASP A 174 -21.15 -4.38 -10.84
N VAL A 175 -20.12 -4.61 -11.67
CA VAL A 175 -18.91 -3.78 -11.79
C VAL A 175 -18.70 -3.38 -13.25
N ALA A 176 -18.84 -2.09 -13.54
CA ALA A 176 -18.60 -1.49 -14.86
C ALA A 176 -17.62 -0.31 -14.80
N GLU A 177 -17.03 -0.02 -15.96
CA GLU A 177 -16.30 1.21 -16.24
C GLU A 177 -16.92 1.97 -17.41
N TRP A 178 -16.85 3.30 -17.36
CA TRP A 178 -17.07 4.17 -18.51
C TRP A 178 -15.70 4.65 -18.99
N ALA A 179 -15.28 4.22 -20.18
CA ALA A 179 -13.99 4.58 -20.76
C ALA A 179 -14.14 5.39 -22.06
N PHE A 180 -13.17 6.29 -22.28
CA PHE A 180 -12.86 6.95 -23.54
C PHE A 180 -11.51 6.43 -24.04
N HIS A 181 -11.48 5.85 -25.25
CA HIS A 181 -10.24 5.35 -25.85
C HIS A 181 -9.71 6.39 -26.87
N LEU A 182 -8.51 6.90 -26.61
CA LEU A 182 -7.93 8.12 -27.18
C LEU A 182 -6.61 7.87 -27.94
N GLY A 183 -6.09 6.64 -27.89
CA GLY A 183 -4.76 6.25 -28.35
C GLY A 183 -4.63 5.97 -29.86
N GLY A 184 -3.99 4.85 -30.18
CA GLY A 184 -3.36 4.63 -31.48
C GLY A 184 -4.24 4.00 -32.55
N ASP A 185 -3.57 3.51 -33.60
CA ASP A 185 -4.15 2.63 -34.60
C ASP A 185 -4.01 1.16 -34.21
N GLY A 186 -4.83 0.27 -34.78
CA GLY A 186 -4.79 -1.15 -34.47
C GLY A 186 -5.82 -1.97 -35.25
N GLN A 187 -6.15 -3.15 -34.75
CA GLN A 187 -7.13 -4.08 -35.34
C GLN A 187 -8.53 -3.46 -35.51
N TYR A 188 -8.95 -2.60 -34.58
CA TYR A 188 -10.28 -1.99 -34.53
C TYR A 188 -10.27 -0.50 -34.90
N THR A 189 -9.09 0.10 -35.08
CA THR A 189 -8.94 1.55 -35.26
C THR A 189 -7.98 1.89 -36.40
N SER A 190 -8.51 2.27 -37.56
CA SER A 190 -7.69 2.68 -38.71
C SER A 190 -7.09 4.08 -38.52
N GLY A 191 -5.79 4.16 -38.20
CA GLY A 191 -5.08 5.42 -37.88
C GLY A 191 -5.36 5.92 -36.46
N VAL A 192 -4.44 6.68 -35.86
CA VAL A 192 -4.56 7.16 -34.45
C VAL A 192 -5.87 7.92 -34.18
N CYS A 193 -6.38 7.84 -32.95
CA CYS A 193 -7.55 8.62 -32.50
C CYS A 193 -7.23 10.12 -32.45
N PHE A 194 -6.17 10.50 -31.73
CA PHE A 194 -5.60 11.84 -31.77
C PHE A 194 -4.08 11.79 -31.98
N PRO A 195 -3.48 12.75 -32.70
CA PRO A 195 -2.02 12.82 -32.85
C PRO A 195 -1.35 13.28 -31.55
N ALA A 196 -0.07 12.92 -31.38
CA ALA A 196 0.77 13.43 -30.29
C ALA A 196 0.77 14.99 -30.24
N GLY A 197 0.85 15.54 -29.03
CA GLY A 197 0.69 16.97 -28.76
C GLY A 197 -0.76 17.48 -28.82
N THR A 198 -1.76 16.60 -28.94
CA THR A 198 -3.16 17.01 -28.81
C THR A 198 -3.52 17.17 -27.34
N VAL A 199 -4.07 18.34 -26.99
CA VAL A 199 -4.67 18.61 -25.68
C VAL A 199 -6.18 18.37 -25.79
N ILE A 200 -6.75 17.59 -24.87
CA ILE A 200 -8.15 17.18 -24.81
C ILE A 200 -8.69 17.60 -23.44
N GLU A 201 -9.72 18.44 -23.43
CA GLU A 201 -10.39 18.88 -22.22
C GLU A 201 -11.76 18.21 -22.11
N PHE A 202 -12.09 17.72 -20.92
CA PHE A 202 -13.38 17.15 -20.52
C PHE A 202 -14.02 18.02 -19.43
N ASP A 203 -15.35 18.15 -19.49
CA ASP A 203 -16.19 18.96 -18.59
C ASP A 203 -17.64 18.44 -18.67
N ASN A 204 -18.47 18.77 -17.67
CA ASN A 204 -19.89 18.42 -17.56
C ASN A 204 -20.18 16.93 -17.85
N MET A 205 -19.46 16.03 -17.18
CA MET A 205 -19.71 14.58 -17.25
C MET A 205 -20.99 14.23 -16.46
N SER A 206 -21.85 13.35 -16.97
CA SER A 206 -23.01 12.81 -16.23
C SER A 206 -23.38 11.42 -16.74
N LEU A 207 -23.63 10.48 -15.80
CA LEU A 207 -24.29 9.20 -16.06
C LEU A 207 -25.50 9.10 -15.12
N PHE A 208 -26.67 9.43 -15.65
CA PHE A 208 -27.88 9.60 -14.85
C PHE A 208 -28.88 8.46 -15.11
N ASP A 209 -29.16 7.65 -14.10
CA ASP A 209 -30.19 6.60 -14.13
C ASP A 209 -31.59 7.26 -14.01
N GLU A 210 -32.33 7.33 -15.13
CA GLU A 210 -33.70 7.87 -15.15
C GLU A 210 -34.73 6.95 -14.45
N THR A 211 -34.31 5.77 -13.98
CA THR A 211 -35.18 4.67 -13.52
C THR A 211 -35.09 4.43 -12.02
N SER A 212 -33.90 4.55 -11.43
CA SER A 212 -33.63 4.36 -10.01
C SER A 212 -32.50 5.25 -9.53
N ASN A 213 -32.50 5.57 -8.23
CA ASN A 213 -31.41 6.28 -7.56
C ASN A 213 -30.67 5.37 -6.54
N GLU A 214 -30.82 4.06 -6.69
CA GLU A 214 -30.24 3.02 -5.82
C GLU A 214 -28.72 2.85 -6.02
N ASN A 215 -28.20 3.28 -7.18
CA ASN A 215 -26.79 3.18 -7.57
C ASN A 215 -26.16 4.59 -7.73
N ASP A 216 -26.70 5.61 -7.05
CA ASP A 216 -26.13 6.97 -7.03
C ASP A 216 -24.69 6.93 -6.49
N TYR A 217 -23.83 7.86 -6.94
CA TYR A 217 -22.51 8.01 -6.35
C TYR A 217 -22.61 8.43 -4.87
N VAL A 218 -22.11 7.58 -3.98
CA VAL A 218 -21.98 7.89 -2.56
C VAL A 218 -20.60 8.52 -2.32
N GLU A 219 -20.57 9.83 -2.08
CA GLU A 219 -19.37 10.48 -1.59
C GLU A 219 -19.10 10.01 -0.14
N GLU A 220 -18.02 9.24 0.04
CA GLU A 220 -17.57 8.82 1.37
C GLU A 220 -17.31 10.05 2.26
N PRO A 221 -17.95 10.17 3.44
CA PRO A 221 -17.87 11.37 4.25
C PRO A 221 -16.45 11.59 4.76
N ALA A 222 -15.84 12.71 4.35
CA ALA A 222 -14.46 13.05 4.64
C ALA A 222 -14.09 12.84 6.12
N TRP A 223 -12.98 12.13 6.36
CA TRP A 223 -12.52 11.77 7.70
C TRP A 223 -12.29 13.00 8.58
N VAL A 224 -12.97 13.03 9.73
CA VAL A 224 -12.78 14.09 10.73
C VAL A 224 -11.65 13.67 11.66
N ARG A 225 -10.46 14.21 11.37
CA ARG A 225 -9.25 14.14 12.20
C ARG A 225 -9.54 14.55 13.64
N SER A 226 -9.01 13.83 14.62
CA SER A 226 -9.12 14.14 16.05
C SER A 226 -8.28 15.38 16.41
N ASP A 227 -8.70 16.11 17.45
CA ASP A 227 -7.94 17.24 17.97
C ASP A 227 -6.70 16.79 18.77
N ILE A 228 -6.69 15.56 19.28
CA ILE A 228 -5.58 14.97 20.05
C ILE A 228 -5.23 13.61 19.44
N LEU A 229 -4.13 13.57 18.69
CA LEU A 229 -3.65 12.41 17.98
C LEU A 229 -2.92 11.47 18.94
N THR A 230 -3.29 10.20 18.92
CA THR A 230 -2.83 9.15 19.83
C THR A 230 -2.48 7.90 19.04
N ASN A 231 -1.65 7.03 19.62
CA ASN A 231 -1.63 5.64 19.22
C ASN A 231 -3.05 5.06 19.36
N GLN A 232 -3.66 4.63 18.26
CA GLN A 232 -5.07 4.20 18.22
C GLN A 232 -5.25 2.74 18.66
N VAL A 233 -4.18 1.96 18.75
CA VAL A 233 -4.19 0.64 19.42
C VAL A 233 -4.12 0.86 20.93
N GLY A 234 -3.07 1.56 21.39
CA GLY A 234 -2.86 1.89 22.79
C GLY A 234 -1.39 1.82 23.20
N TYR A 235 -1.15 2.00 24.49
CA TYR A 235 0.19 2.15 25.07
C TYR A 235 0.51 1.03 26.06
N PHE A 236 1.78 0.70 26.25
CA PHE A 236 2.21 -0.25 27.28
C PHE A 236 2.26 0.39 28.68
N GLU A 237 2.19 -0.43 29.74
CA GLU A 237 2.61 0.02 31.07
C GLU A 237 4.13 0.30 31.10
N ASP A 238 4.53 1.19 32.00
CA ASP A 238 5.91 1.52 32.38
C ASP A 238 6.83 2.08 31.26
N MET A 239 6.34 2.13 30.01
CA MET A 239 6.93 2.82 28.85
C MET A 239 6.36 4.24 28.65
N ALA A 240 6.94 4.99 27.71
CA ALA A 240 6.48 6.31 27.30
C ALA A 240 5.05 6.31 26.71
N LYS A 241 4.33 7.41 26.93
CA LYS A 241 2.94 7.60 26.48
C LYS A 241 2.78 9.05 26.04
N LYS A 242 2.93 9.29 24.73
CA LYS A 242 2.85 10.62 24.13
C LYS A 242 1.64 10.72 23.20
N ALA A 243 1.02 11.89 23.19
CA ALA A 243 -0.02 12.27 22.24
C ALA A 243 0.26 13.67 21.70
N THR A 244 -0.31 14.02 20.54
CA THR A 244 -0.07 15.30 19.87
C THR A 244 -1.39 16.09 19.78
N LEU A 245 -1.49 17.21 20.52
CA LEU A 245 -2.64 18.10 20.51
C LEU A 245 -2.46 19.18 19.44
N LEU A 246 -3.47 19.35 18.59
CA LEU A 246 -3.57 20.49 17.67
C LEU A 246 -3.89 21.77 18.46
N SER A 247 -2.99 22.76 18.44
CA SER A 247 -3.16 24.00 19.21
C SER A 247 -2.26 25.14 18.73
N ASP A 248 -2.89 26.25 18.31
CA ASP A 248 -2.22 27.52 18.04
C ASP A 248 -1.68 28.22 19.29
N SER A 249 -1.98 27.71 20.50
CA SER A 249 -1.50 28.31 21.75
C SER A 249 0.03 28.37 21.80
N LYS A 250 0.53 29.34 22.56
CA LYS A 250 1.96 29.50 22.88
C LYS A 250 2.18 29.40 24.40
N SER A 251 1.28 28.69 25.08
CA SER A 251 1.26 28.43 26.52
C SER A 251 0.62 27.07 26.78
N ALA A 252 1.17 26.32 27.73
CA ALA A 252 0.69 25.00 28.10
C ALA A 252 -0.81 24.97 28.42
N VAL A 253 -1.54 24.06 27.78
CA VAL A 253 -2.95 23.75 28.00
C VAL A 253 -3.02 22.61 29.04
N GLY A 254 -3.92 22.69 30.02
CA GLY A 254 -4.16 21.56 30.92
C GLY A 254 -4.91 20.45 30.21
N PHE A 255 -4.70 19.20 30.60
CA PHE A 255 -5.43 18.06 30.05
C PHE A 255 -5.62 16.97 31.09
N SER A 256 -6.62 16.12 30.88
CA SER A 256 -6.88 14.97 31.74
C SER A 256 -7.15 13.69 30.96
N LEU A 257 -6.75 12.58 31.57
CA LEU A 257 -7.04 11.23 31.14
C LEU A 257 -8.32 10.76 31.84
N VAL A 258 -9.28 10.28 31.06
CA VAL A 258 -10.64 9.97 31.50
C VAL A 258 -10.94 8.50 31.22
N ASP A 259 -11.46 7.78 32.23
CA ASP A 259 -11.85 6.37 32.12
C ASP A 259 -13.21 6.15 31.42
N GLU A 260 -13.55 4.90 31.10
CA GLU A 260 -14.82 4.51 30.46
C GLU A 260 -16.08 4.95 31.23
N SER A 261 -15.97 5.29 32.53
CA SER A 261 -17.10 5.83 33.32
C SER A 261 -17.29 7.35 33.16
N GLY A 262 -16.39 8.00 32.41
CA GLY A 262 -16.34 9.46 32.25
C GLY A 262 -15.64 10.17 33.41
N LYS A 263 -14.93 9.44 34.28
CA LYS A 263 -14.22 9.99 35.44
C LYS A 263 -12.76 10.28 35.11
N GLU A 264 -12.27 11.45 35.51
CA GLU A 264 -10.84 11.77 35.50
C GLU A 264 -10.05 10.83 36.42
N VAL A 265 -9.02 10.20 35.87
CA VAL A 265 -8.07 9.33 36.60
C VAL A 265 -6.72 10.01 36.81
N TRP A 266 -6.30 10.89 35.91
CA TRP A 266 -5.01 11.56 35.92
C TRP A 266 -5.12 12.89 35.15
N SER A 267 -4.29 13.89 35.50
CA SER A 267 -4.25 15.16 34.77
C SER A 267 -2.85 15.79 34.77
N GLY A 268 -2.55 16.49 33.68
CA GLY A 268 -1.23 17.03 33.34
C GLY A 268 -1.31 18.34 32.55
N LYS A 269 -0.21 18.70 31.88
CA LYS A 269 -0.11 19.90 31.04
C LYS A 269 0.69 19.61 29.78
N SER A 270 0.20 20.11 28.65
CA SER A 270 0.85 19.96 27.34
C SER A 270 2.11 20.81 27.22
N GLU A 271 3.12 20.35 26.51
CA GLU A 271 4.32 21.11 26.15
C GLU A 271 4.16 21.73 24.74
N PRO A 272 4.14 23.06 24.58
CA PRO A 272 3.94 23.68 23.26
C PRO A 272 5.20 23.57 22.38
N MET A 273 5.09 22.88 21.23
CA MET A 273 6.18 22.78 20.24
C MET A 273 6.17 24.00 19.30
N GLY A 274 4.98 24.44 18.88
CA GLY A 274 4.83 25.47 17.86
C GLY A 274 4.43 24.88 16.52
N LEU A 275 4.92 25.44 15.42
CA LEU A 275 4.65 24.93 14.07
C LEU A 275 5.51 23.70 13.80
N ASP A 276 4.86 22.57 13.60
CA ASP A 276 5.46 21.36 13.04
C ASP A 276 5.62 21.55 11.52
N ALA A 277 6.83 21.33 11.00
CA ALA A 277 7.16 21.69 9.61
C ALA A 277 6.57 20.71 8.59
N ASP A 278 6.59 19.41 8.89
CA ASP A 278 6.23 18.35 7.94
C ASP A 278 4.71 18.17 7.83
N SER A 279 3.95 18.50 8.88
CA SER A 279 2.48 18.55 8.85
C SER A 279 1.90 19.94 8.58
N GLY A 280 2.66 21.01 8.86
CA GLY A 280 2.16 22.39 8.85
C GLY A 280 1.15 22.73 9.95
N ASP A 281 0.97 21.87 10.97
CA ASP A 281 0.09 22.13 12.12
C ASP A 281 0.81 22.89 13.23
N ASN A 282 0.11 23.77 13.98
CA ASN A 282 0.59 24.17 15.31
C ASN A 282 0.24 23.07 16.32
N VAL A 283 1.22 22.54 17.04
CA VAL A 283 1.04 21.39 17.94
C VAL A 283 1.70 21.53 19.31
N HIS A 284 1.17 20.76 20.25
CA HIS A 284 1.73 20.53 21.58
C HIS A 284 1.88 19.02 21.83
N VAL A 285 2.88 18.60 22.60
CA VAL A 285 3.00 17.21 23.10
C VAL A 285 2.24 17.08 24.43
N LEU A 286 1.49 15.99 24.58
CA LEU A 286 0.83 15.57 25.81
C LEU A 286 1.52 14.30 26.29
N ASP A 287 2.43 14.44 27.26
CA ASP A 287 3.08 13.30 27.92
C ASP A 287 2.28 12.89 29.16
N PHE A 288 1.92 11.60 29.24
CA PHE A 288 1.22 10.99 30.38
C PHE A 288 1.89 9.67 30.80
N SER A 289 3.20 9.53 30.54
CA SER A 289 3.99 8.32 30.78
C SER A 289 3.95 7.83 32.24
N ASP A 290 3.86 8.78 33.19
CA ASP A 290 3.69 8.54 34.64
C ASP A 290 2.43 7.71 35.01
N PHE A 291 1.42 7.65 34.13
CA PHE A 291 0.18 6.92 34.38
C PHE A 291 0.26 5.47 33.89
N ASN A 292 0.04 4.51 34.80
CA ASN A 292 0.26 3.07 34.56
C ASN A 292 -0.89 2.17 35.06
N GLU A 293 -2.13 2.67 35.20
CA GLU A 293 -3.26 1.78 35.48
C GLU A 293 -3.79 1.18 34.17
N LYS A 294 -3.82 -0.16 34.06
CA LYS A 294 -4.42 -0.85 32.90
C LYS A 294 -5.89 -0.49 32.72
N GLY A 295 -6.31 -0.24 31.49
CA GLY A 295 -7.70 0.11 31.18
C GLY A 295 -7.91 0.70 29.79
N LYS A 296 -9.07 1.32 29.58
CA LYS A 296 -9.42 2.08 28.38
C LYS A 296 -9.72 3.53 28.74
N PHE A 297 -9.20 4.45 27.93
CA PHE A 297 -9.14 5.87 28.28
C PHE A 297 -9.40 6.78 27.09
N THR A 298 -9.55 8.08 27.40
CA THR A 298 -9.62 9.17 26.42
C THR A 298 -8.99 10.42 27.04
N LEU A 299 -8.19 11.16 26.26
CA LEU A 299 -7.62 12.44 26.66
C LEU A 299 -8.61 13.57 26.37
N LYS A 300 -8.67 14.56 27.26
CA LYS A 300 -9.45 15.80 27.10
C LYS A 300 -8.62 17.00 27.54
N ALA A 301 -8.54 18.04 26.72
CA ALA A 301 -7.79 19.26 27.05
C ALA A 301 -8.72 20.43 27.42
N ASP A 302 -8.20 21.40 28.19
CA ASP A 302 -8.93 22.57 28.70
C ASP A 302 -9.55 23.45 27.59
N ASN A 303 -9.04 23.36 26.36
CA ASN A 303 -9.57 24.05 25.18
C ASN A 303 -10.80 23.35 24.57
N GLY A 304 -11.18 22.17 25.04
CA GLY A 304 -12.30 21.36 24.55
C GLY A 304 -11.90 20.23 23.58
N ALA A 305 -10.63 20.12 23.22
CA ALA A 305 -10.10 19.05 22.35
C ALA A 305 -10.20 17.66 23.02
N VAL A 306 -10.47 16.62 22.23
CA VAL A 306 -10.67 15.24 22.71
C VAL A 306 -9.99 14.24 21.77
N SER A 307 -9.30 13.24 22.35
CA SER A 307 -8.67 12.15 21.58
C SER A 307 -9.68 11.08 21.13
N ARG A 308 -9.21 10.12 20.34
CA ARG A 308 -9.87 8.81 20.20
C ARG A 308 -9.75 8.00 21.49
N GLY A 309 -10.54 6.93 21.61
CA GLY A 309 -10.44 5.99 22.72
C GLY A 309 -9.31 4.99 22.48
N PHE A 310 -8.46 4.75 23.49
CA PHE A 310 -7.30 3.86 23.39
C PHE A 310 -7.13 3.01 24.66
N ALA A 311 -6.33 1.95 24.59
CA ALA A 311 -6.00 1.09 25.73
C ALA A 311 -4.66 1.48 26.40
N ILE A 312 -4.48 1.08 27.67
CA ILE A 312 -3.17 1.02 28.33
C ILE A 312 -2.98 -0.39 28.92
N GLY A 313 -1.83 -1.00 28.63
CA GLY A 313 -1.41 -2.32 29.12
C GLY A 313 -2.03 -3.51 28.37
N ASP A 314 -2.32 -3.35 27.07
CA ASP A 314 -2.88 -4.40 26.21
C ASP A 314 -1.82 -5.06 25.29
N SER A 315 -0.98 -5.90 25.90
CA SER A 315 0.01 -6.70 25.17
C SER A 315 -0.63 -7.80 24.30
N GLN A 316 -1.92 -8.09 24.47
CA GLN A 316 -2.65 -9.10 23.68
C GLN A 316 -2.90 -8.62 22.25
N THR A 317 -3.25 -7.35 22.07
CA THR A 317 -3.44 -6.75 20.74
C THR A 317 -2.10 -6.55 20.02
N TYR A 318 -1.04 -6.15 20.73
CA TYR A 318 0.30 -6.05 20.14
C TYR A 318 0.92 -7.41 19.79
N SER A 319 0.73 -8.44 20.62
CA SER A 319 1.15 -9.81 20.28
C SER A 319 0.41 -10.32 19.06
N ALA A 320 -0.86 -9.95 18.88
CA ALA A 320 -1.61 -10.28 17.67
C ALA A 320 -1.09 -9.53 16.43
N LEU A 321 -0.65 -8.28 16.58
CA LEU A 321 -0.02 -7.52 15.50
C LEU A 321 1.27 -8.19 15.02
N LEU A 322 2.07 -8.75 15.93
CA LEU A 322 3.24 -9.54 15.56
C LEU A 322 2.87 -10.75 14.69
N TYR A 323 1.94 -11.60 15.15
CA TYR A 323 1.60 -12.82 14.40
C TYR A 323 0.78 -12.54 13.11
N ASP A 324 -0.02 -11.47 13.07
CA ASP A 324 -0.68 -10.99 11.84
C ASP A 324 0.34 -10.45 10.82
N SER A 325 1.29 -9.61 11.26
CA SER A 325 2.33 -9.05 10.36
C SER A 325 3.34 -10.07 9.86
N LEU A 326 3.56 -11.17 10.60
CA LEU A 326 4.27 -12.35 10.11
C LEU A 326 3.42 -13.21 9.15
N ASN A 327 2.08 -13.23 9.29
CA ASN A 327 1.20 -13.99 8.40
C ASN A 327 1.06 -13.36 7.00
N TYR A 328 1.48 -12.10 6.84
CA TYR A 328 1.68 -11.45 5.53
C TYR A 328 2.55 -12.29 4.59
N PHE A 329 3.68 -12.79 5.08
CA PHE A 329 4.65 -13.57 4.30
C PHE A 329 4.03 -14.87 3.80
N TYR A 330 3.35 -15.61 4.68
CA TYR A 330 2.58 -16.79 4.30
C TYR A 330 1.57 -16.49 3.18
N GLN A 331 0.74 -15.45 3.34
CA GLN A 331 -0.27 -15.08 2.36
C GLN A 331 0.30 -14.60 1.02
N ASN A 332 1.56 -14.13 1.01
CA ASN A 332 2.30 -13.76 -0.19
C ASN A 332 3.22 -14.85 -0.76
N ARG A 333 3.28 -16.06 -0.18
CA ARG A 333 3.99 -17.18 -0.81
C ARG A 333 3.44 -17.48 -2.21
N SER A 334 4.34 -17.46 -3.20
CA SER A 334 4.12 -17.94 -4.56
C SER A 334 4.14 -19.47 -4.60
N ALA A 335 3.58 -20.08 -5.66
CA ALA A 335 3.57 -21.52 -5.94
C ALA A 335 2.88 -22.47 -4.93
N ILE A 336 2.31 -21.96 -3.83
CA ILE A 336 1.60 -22.75 -2.82
C ILE A 336 0.13 -22.31 -2.66
N LEU A 337 -0.72 -23.26 -2.28
CA LEU A 337 -2.12 -23.02 -1.88
C LEU A 337 -2.13 -22.21 -0.58
N ILE A 338 -2.89 -21.11 -0.55
CA ILE A 338 -3.13 -20.34 0.67
C ILE A 338 -4.44 -20.83 1.29
N GLU A 339 -4.34 -21.51 2.43
CA GLU A 339 -5.47 -22.18 3.07
C GLU A 339 -6.02 -21.40 4.26
N SER A 340 -7.35 -21.31 4.37
CA SER A 340 -8.05 -20.54 5.42
C SER A 340 -7.74 -20.96 6.87
N GLN A 341 -7.16 -22.15 7.08
CA GLN A 341 -6.68 -22.61 8.39
C GLN A 341 -5.38 -21.93 8.86
N PHE A 342 -4.55 -21.46 7.92
CA PHE A 342 -3.28 -20.79 8.20
C PHE A 342 -3.39 -19.26 8.16
N ILE A 343 -4.51 -18.70 7.71
CA ILE A 343 -4.73 -17.24 7.74
C ILE A 343 -5.09 -16.80 9.18
N THR A 344 -4.44 -15.77 9.73
CA THR A 344 -4.64 -15.34 11.14
C THR A 344 -5.86 -14.44 11.34
N SER A 345 -6.18 -13.59 10.37
CA SER A 345 -7.17 -12.50 10.47
C SER A 345 -8.02 -12.33 9.19
N GLY A 346 -8.81 -11.25 9.07
CA GLY A 346 -9.64 -10.95 7.89
C GLY A 346 -10.82 -11.91 7.64
N ASP A 347 -11.34 -11.94 6.40
CA ASP A 347 -12.13 -13.09 5.92
C ASP A 347 -11.18 -14.17 5.39
N LYS A 348 -10.88 -15.11 6.27
CA LYS A 348 -10.00 -16.25 5.99
C LYS A 348 -10.44 -17.12 4.82
N ASN A 349 -11.72 -17.12 4.46
CA ASN A 349 -12.21 -17.92 3.33
C ASN A 349 -12.13 -17.14 2.01
N GLY A 350 -12.43 -15.84 2.02
CA GLY A 350 -12.22 -14.95 0.87
C GLY A 350 -10.74 -14.72 0.54
N LEU A 351 -9.86 -14.73 1.54
CA LEU A 351 -8.40 -14.63 1.40
C LEU A 351 -7.70 -15.94 1.00
N ALA A 352 -8.40 -17.07 1.04
CA ALA A 352 -7.83 -18.37 0.67
C ALA A 352 -7.81 -18.50 -0.87
N ARG A 353 -6.61 -18.58 -1.44
CA ARG A 353 -6.38 -18.62 -2.90
C ARG A 353 -5.67 -19.88 -3.36
N ALA A 354 -5.97 -20.28 -4.59
CA ALA A 354 -5.18 -21.27 -5.32
C ALA A 354 -3.70 -20.84 -5.44
N ALA A 355 -2.84 -21.83 -5.72
CA ALA A 355 -1.42 -21.58 -5.96
C ALA A 355 -1.24 -20.74 -7.24
N GLY A 356 -0.74 -19.52 -7.07
CA GLY A 356 -0.25 -18.71 -8.19
C GLY A 356 1.12 -19.18 -8.64
N HIS A 357 1.41 -19.08 -9.94
CA HIS A 357 2.70 -19.49 -10.51
C HIS A 357 3.26 -20.86 -10.01
N PRO A 358 2.47 -21.96 -9.99
CA PRO A 358 2.88 -23.27 -9.44
C PRO A 358 3.92 -24.02 -10.30
N SER A 359 4.47 -23.36 -11.31
CA SER A 359 5.48 -23.84 -12.26
C SER A 359 6.09 -22.61 -12.96
N ASP A 360 6.82 -21.78 -12.21
CA ASP A 360 7.39 -20.49 -12.64
C ASP A 360 8.64 -20.72 -13.53
N VAL A 361 8.44 -21.38 -14.68
CA VAL A 361 9.48 -21.69 -15.68
C VAL A 361 9.63 -20.51 -16.64
N ALA A 362 10.21 -19.43 -16.12
CA ALA A 362 10.32 -18.14 -16.77
C ALA A 362 11.46 -18.09 -17.81
N GLU A 363 11.31 -17.24 -18.85
CA GLU A 363 12.36 -17.04 -19.86
C GLU A 363 13.43 -16.06 -19.37
N ILE A 364 14.71 -16.39 -19.55
CA ILE A 364 15.85 -15.57 -19.12
C ILE A 364 16.15 -14.51 -20.18
N ARG A 365 16.02 -13.23 -19.85
CA ARG A 365 16.39 -12.09 -20.72
C ARG A 365 17.90 -11.98 -20.92
N THR A 366 18.31 -11.47 -22.08
CA THR A 366 19.74 -11.20 -22.37
C THR A 366 20.24 -9.84 -21.88
N SER A 367 19.37 -8.86 -21.65
CA SER A 367 19.69 -7.64 -20.92
C SER A 367 18.46 -7.10 -20.17
N PHE A 368 18.63 -5.99 -19.47
CA PHE A 368 17.55 -5.28 -18.78
C PHE A 368 16.64 -4.48 -19.73
N THR A 369 17.05 -4.23 -20.98
CA THR A 369 16.37 -3.30 -21.90
C THR A 369 16.01 -3.89 -23.27
N ASP A 370 16.45 -5.12 -23.57
CA ASP A 370 15.99 -5.89 -24.72
C ASP A 370 15.05 -7.04 -24.31
N GLN A 371 14.20 -7.46 -25.24
CA GLN A 371 13.25 -8.55 -25.03
C GLN A 371 13.80 -9.92 -25.46
N SER A 372 15.05 -10.01 -25.92
CA SER A 372 15.65 -11.29 -26.34
C SER A 372 15.89 -12.18 -25.14
N THR A 373 15.78 -13.50 -25.35
CA THR A 373 15.90 -14.51 -24.30
C THR A 373 16.91 -15.60 -24.67
N SER A 374 17.63 -16.10 -23.67
CA SER A 374 18.75 -17.05 -23.82
C SER A 374 18.37 -18.49 -23.46
N GLY A 375 17.24 -18.69 -22.81
CA GLY A 375 16.72 -19.97 -22.34
C GLY A 375 15.57 -19.74 -21.36
N SER A 376 15.28 -20.75 -20.53
CA SER A 376 14.34 -20.63 -19.41
C SER A 376 14.85 -21.37 -18.18
N GLN A 377 14.39 -20.95 -17.01
CA GLN A 377 14.77 -21.53 -15.72
C GLN A 377 13.52 -21.62 -14.84
N ASP A 378 13.32 -22.79 -14.23
CA ASP A 378 12.37 -22.98 -13.14
C ASP A 378 12.86 -22.20 -11.91
N VAL A 379 12.04 -21.24 -11.48
CA VAL A 379 12.24 -20.37 -10.30
C VAL A 379 11.01 -20.39 -9.39
N THR A 380 10.32 -21.53 -9.32
CA THR A 380 9.12 -21.77 -8.52
C THR A 380 9.39 -21.58 -7.01
N GLY A 381 8.41 -21.06 -6.27
CA GLY A 381 8.53 -20.71 -4.83
C GLY A 381 8.76 -19.21 -4.59
N GLY A 382 9.18 -18.87 -3.36
CA GLY A 382 9.45 -17.49 -2.91
C GLY A 382 8.21 -16.72 -2.52
N TRP A 383 8.37 -15.50 -2.02
CA TRP A 383 7.27 -14.54 -1.82
C TRP A 383 7.01 -13.73 -3.09
N TYR A 384 5.76 -13.30 -3.28
CA TYR A 384 5.45 -12.10 -4.04
C TYR A 384 5.85 -10.88 -3.20
N ASP A 385 6.39 -9.87 -3.87
CA ASP A 385 7.06 -8.76 -3.19
C ASP A 385 6.10 -7.72 -2.65
N ALA A 386 5.27 -7.15 -3.53
CA ALA A 386 4.47 -5.97 -3.25
C ALA A 386 2.99 -6.21 -3.57
N GLY A 387 2.32 -5.23 -4.18
CA GLY A 387 1.00 -5.44 -4.76
C GLY A 387 0.99 -6.26 -6.05
N ASP A 388 2.17 -6.69 -6.53
CA ASP A 388 2.42 -7.38 -7.79
C ASP A 388 2.72 -8.89 -7.60
N HIS A 389 2.96 -9.60 -8.71
CA HIS A 389 3.34 -11.01 -8.68
C HIS A 389 4.83 -11.22 -9.00
N GLY A 390 5.62 -10.15 -9.08
CA GLY A 390 7.07 -10.21 -9.18
C GLY A 390 7.74 -10.68 -7.88
N LYS A 391 8.98 -11.14 -8.00
CA LYS A 391 9.82 -11.65 -6.91
C LYS A 391 11.24 -11.17 -7.15
N TYR A 392 11.83 -10.46 -6.20
CA TYR A 392 13.02 -9.62 -6.41
C TYR A 392 14.08 -9.95 -5.36
N VAL A 393 15.27 -10.37 -5.79
CA VAL A 393 16.28 -10.93 -4.87
C VAL A 393 16.90 -9.86 -3.95
N VAL A 394 16.97 -8.61 -4.40
CA VAL A 394 17.47 -7.48 -3.60
C VAL A 394 16.49 -7.12 -2.48
N ASN A 395 15.22 -6.87 -2.81
CA ASN A 395 14.21 -6.52 -1.80
C ASN A 395 13.82 -7.70 -0.90
N GLY A 396 13.78 -8.91 -1.46
CA GLY A 396 13.70 -10.15 -0.70
C GLY A 396 14.89 -10.34 0.23
N GLY A 397 16.07 -9.82 -0.10
CA GLY A 397 17.30 -9.98 0.67
C GLY A 397 17.25 -9.25 2.01
N ILE A 398 16.94 -7.96 2.01
CA ILE A 398 16.70 -7.20 3.25
C ILE A 398 15.52 -7.77 4.05
N SER A 399 14.45 -8.21 3.38
CA SER A 399 13.27 -8.80 4.03
C SER A 399 13.60 -10.11 4.76
N LEU A 400 14.31 -11.01 4.07
CA LEU A 400 14.79 -12.28 4.60
C LEU A 400 15.79 -12.07 5.74
N TRP A 401 16.72 -11.13 5.59
CA TRP A 401 17.64 -10.75 6.65
C TRP A 401 16.89 -10.25 7.88
N LEU A 402 15.85 -9.41 7.72
CA LEU A 402 15.08 -8.90 8.86
C LEU A 402 14.35 -10.02 9.62
N LEU A 403 13.76 -11.01 8.96
CA LEU A 403 13.15 -12.17 9.64
C LEU A 403 14.20 -13.05 10.34
N GLN A 404 15.33 -13.32 9.69
CA GLN A 404 16.44 -14.06 10.31
C GLN A 404 17.05 -13.30 11.50
N ASN A 405 17.19 -11.98 11.37
CA ASN A 405 17.70 -11.07 12.39
C ASN A 405 16.72 -10.90 13.56
N GLN A 406 15.40 -10.98 13.33
CA GLN A 406 14.39 -11.04 14.39
C GLN A 406 14.59 -12.29 15.26
N TYR A 407 14.76 -13.45 14.62
CA TYR A 407 15.06 -14.69 15.35
C TYR A 407 16.44 -14.66 16.04
N GLU A 408 17.46 -14.11 15.39
CA GLU A 408 18.80 -13.98 15.97
C GLU A 408 18.84 -12.98 17.15
N THR A 409 18.04 -11.92 17.10
CA THR A 409 17.83 -10.99 18.22
C THR A 409 17.13 -11.69 19.37
N ALA A 410 16.06 -12.45 19.11
CA ALA A 410 15.35 -13.21 20.13
C ALA A 410 16.25 -14.25 20.83
N LEU A 411 17.17 -14.89 20.10
CA LEU A 411 18.22 -15.75 20.68
C LEU A 411 19.24 -14.99 21.54
N LYS A 412 19.47 -13.69 21.26
CA LYS A 412 20.39 -12.81 22.01
C LYS A 412 19.75 -12.27 23.29
N THR A 413 18.43 -12.04 23.31
CA THR A 413 17.67 -11.58 24.48
C THR A 413 17.16 -12.71 25.38
N GLY A 414 16.78 -13.86 24.79
CA GLY A 414 16.16 -15.00 25.48
C GLY A 414 14.65 -15.16 25.22
N ASP A 415 14.15 -14.57 24.14
CA ASP A 415 12.75 -14.53 23.74
C ASP A 415 12.41 -15.48 22.58
N GLU A 416 13.35 -16.36 22.18
CA GLU A 416 13.21 -17.25 21.02
C GLU A 416 11.98 -18.17 21.11
N SER A 417 11.48 -18.40 22.33
CA SER A 417 10.26 -19.16 22.57
C SER A 417 8.99 -18.56 21.94
N ALA A 418 9.01 -17.27 21.56
CA ALA A 418 7.92 -16.59 20.84
C ALA A 418 7.80 -17.01 19.36
N TYR A 419 8.86 -17.60 18.79
CA TYR A 419 9.00 -17.92 17.37
C TYR A 419 9.25 -19.43 17.11
N ALA A 420 8.99 -20.27 18.12
CA ALA A 420 9.24 -21.72 18.10
C ALA A 420 8.13 -22.51 17.35
N ASP A 421 8.38 -23.80 17.09
CA ASP A 421 7.45 -24.80 16.55
C ASP A 421 6.01 -24.63 17.10
N GLY A 422 5.07 -24.25 16.23
CA GLY A 422 3.65 -24.10 16.58
C GLY A 422 3.27 -22.78 17.25
N THR A 423 3.96 -21.68 16.94
CA THR A 423 3.63 -20.31 17.39
C THR A 423 2.97 -19.43 16.32
N MET A 424 3.29 -19.66 15.03
CA MET A 424 2.70 -19.01 13.87
C MET A 424 1.67 -19.93 13.19
N ASN A 425 0.78 -19.34 12.39
CA ASN A 425 -0.15 -20.09 11.55
C ASN A 425 0.46 -20.29 10.16
N ILE A 426 1.30 -21.32 9.99
CA ILE A 426 1.91 -21.71 8.70
C ILE A 426 1.86 -23.24 8.51
N PRO A 427 1.93 -23.78 7.28
CA PRO A 427 1.90 -25.23 7.02
C PRO A 427 2.99 -26.04 7.73
N GLU A 428 4.10 -25.39 8.06
CA GLU A 428 5.29 -26.01 8.66
C GLU A 428 5.18 -26.18 10.20
N ASN A 429 4.19 -25.57 10.87
CA ASN A 429 4.14 -25.30 12.32
C ASN A 429 3.94 -26.51 13.28
N ASN A 430 4.35 -27.71 12.85
CA ASN A 430 4.47 -28.93 13.64
C ASN A 430 5.57 -29.82 13.01
N ASN A 431 6.71 -29.25 12.65
CA ASN A 431 7.85 -29.96 12.06
C ASN A 431 9.02 -30.14 13.05
N GLY A 432 9.03 -29.38 14.16
CA GLY A 432 10.10 -29.36 15.17
C GLY A 432 11.16 -28.27 14.98
N TYR A 433 10.97 -27.32 14.06
CA TYR A 433 11.82 -26.17 13.80
C TYR A 433 11.14 -24.86 14.29
N PRO A 434 11.84 -23.72 14.37
CA PRO A 434 11.21 -22.44 14.68
C PRO A 434 10.43 -21.91 13.48
N ASP A 435 9.11 -21.71 13.63
CA ASP A 435 8.22 -21.29 12.54
C ASP A 435 8.72 -20.04 11.75
N LEU A 436 9.35 -19.08 12.45
CA LEU A 436 9.93 -17.89 11.81
C LEU A 436 11.12 -18.23 10.90
N LEU A 437 11.91 -19.26 11.24
CA LEU A 437 12.95 -19.78 10.36
C LEU A 437 12.36 -20.57 9.20
N ASP A 438 11.22 -21.24 9.34
CA ASP A 438 10.55 -21.93 8.22
C ASP A 438 9.96 -20.94 7.20
N GLU A 439 9.37 -19.83 7.65
CA GLU A 439 8.96 -18.76 6.73
C GLU A 439 10.18 -18.12 6.05
N ALA A 440 11.25 -17.81 6.79
CA ALA A 440 12.52 -17.36 6.20
C ALA A 440 13.15 -18.39 5.22
N ARG A 441 12.99 -19.69 5.50
CA ARG A 441 13.46 -20.78 4.63
C ARG A 441 12.74 -20.80 3.29
N TRP A 442 11.47 -20.38 3.24
CA TRP A 442 10.70 -20.30 1.99
C TRP A 442 11.39 -19.43 0.92
N GLU A 443 11.87 -18.25 1.33
CA GLU A 443 12.58 -17.32 0.45
C GLU A 443 14.04 -17.76 0.23
N MET A 444 14.71 -18.29 1.25
CA MET A 444 16.08 -18.79 1.13
C MET A 444 16.19 -20.00 0.17
N ASP A 445 15.20 -20.89 0.14
CA ASP A 445 15.11 -21.98 -0.85
C ASP A 445 14.77 -21.43 -2.25
N TRP A 446 13.96 -20.38 -2.37
CA TRP A 446 13.73 -19.70 -3.66
C TRP A 446 14.98 -18.99 -4.21
N PHE A 447 15.75 -18.30 -3.37
CA PHE A 447 17.06 -17.74 -3.75
C PHE A 447 17.97 -18.83 -4.34
N GLY A 448 17.92 -20.06 -3.81
CA GLY A 448 18.58 -21.22 -4.37
C GLY A 448 18.20 -21.54 -5.83
N THR A 449 16.96 -21.23 -6.23
CA THR A 449 16.48 -21.37 -7.63
C THR A 449 16.95 -20.24 -8.54
N MET A 450 17.28 -19.07 -8.00
CA MET A 450 17.69 -17.88 -8.76
C MET A 450 19.18 -17.86 -9.14
N LEU A 451 19.97 -18.87 -8.74
CA LEU A 451 21.37 -18.99 -9.16
C LEU A 451 21.51 -19.33 -10.65
N VAL A 452 22.46 -18.67 -11.31
CA VAL A 452 22.89 -18.94 -12.69
C VAL A 452 23.62 -20.28 -12.74
N LYS A 453 23.09 -21.24 -13.51
CA LYS A 453 23.51 -22.65 -13.47
C LYS A 453 24.79 -22.96 -14.26
N ASP A 454 25.05 -22.24 -15.35
CA ASP A 454 26.25 -22.39 -16.18
C ASP A 454 26.66 -21.07 -16.87
N GLY A 455 27.60 -21.12 -17.82
CA GLY A 455 28.15 -19.94 -18.51
C GLY A 455 29.24 -19.20 -17.72
N GLU A 456 29.45 -17.94 -18.07
CA GLU A 456 30.47 -17.06 -17.50
C GLU A 456 30.05 -16.51 -16.12
N CYS A 457 28.79 -16.11 -15.98
CA CYS A 457 28.19 -15.62 -14.74
C CYS A 457 27.70 -16.75 -13.80
N LYS A 458 28.24 -17.98 -13.92
CA LYS A 458 27.81 -19.12 -13.08
C LYS A 458 27.97 -18.77 -11.60
N ASP A 459 27.01 -19.21 -10.77
CA ASP A 459 26.92 -18.94 -9.34
C ASP A 459 26.68 -17.45 -8.97
N MET A 460 26.55 -16.54 -9.94
CA MET A 460 25.81 -15.28 -9.74
C MET A 460 24.32 -15.57 -9.55
N VAL A 461 23.55 -14.58 -9.12
CA VAL A 461 22.10 -14.69 -8.90
C VAL A 461 21.35 -13.71 -9.82
N TYR A 462 20.31 -14.20 -10.49
CA TYR A 462 19.40 -13.40 -11.29
C TYR A 462 18.71 -12.33 -10.44
N HIS A 463 18.58 -11.09 -10.94
CA HIS A 463 18.10 -9.96 -10.14
C HIS A 463 16.65 -10.11 -9.65
N LYS A 464 15.76 -10.57 -10.54
CA LYS A 464 14.31 -10.69 -10.31
C LYS A 464 13.64 -11.59 -11.34
N VAL A 465 12.47 -12.15 -10.99
CA VAL A 465 11.51 -12.71 -11.95
C VAL A 465 10.17 -12.01 -11.80
N HIS A 466 9.56 -11.61 -12.91
CA HIS A 466 8.29 -10.90 -12.92
C HIS A 466 7.58 -11.07 -14.27
N ASP A 467 6.48 -10.35 -14.44
CA ASP A 467 5.66 -10.36 -15.65
C ASP A 467 6.34 -9.59 -16.79
N GLU A 468 6.15 -10.00 -18.05
CA GLU A 468 6.67 -9.28 -19.22
C GLU A 468 6.08 -7.86 -19.36
N LYS A 469 4.89 -7.62 -18.81
CA LYS A 469 4.22 -6.32 -18.69
C LYS A 469 3.39 -6.28 -17.41
N TRP A 470 3.12 -5.07 -16.91
CA TRP A 470 2.34 -4.90 -15.68
C TRP A 470 0.89 -5.40 -15.85
N THR A 471 0.52 -6.37 -15.03
CA THR A 471 -0.85 -6.87 -14.85
C THR A 471 -1.71 -5.88 -14.06
N GLY A 472 -3.03 -5.92 -14.24
CA GLY A 472 -3.98 -5.01 -13.59
C GLY A 472 -4.45 -5.48 -12.20
N LEU A 473 -5.03 -4.57 -11.43
CA LEU A 473 -5.76 -4.86 -10.17
C LEU A 473 -7.00 -5.74 -10.42
N ALA A 474 -7.49 -6.40 -9.36
CA ALA A 474 -8.52 -7.44 -9.41
C ALA A 474 -8.06 -8.65 -10.25
N LEU A 475 -6.90 -9.19 -9.89
CA LEU A 475 -6.30 -10.39 -10.48
C LEU A 475 -5.77 -11.27 -9.35
N ALA A 476 -6.19 -12.54 -9.32
CA ALA A 476 -5.65 -13.51 -8.38
C ALA A 476 -4.36 -14.14 -8.96
N PRO A 477 -3.33 -14.44 -8.14
CA PRO A 477 -2.07 -15.01 -8.61
C PRO A 477 -2.17 -16.31 -9.44
N ALA A 478 -3.29 -17.04 -9.32
CA ALA A 478 -3.56 -18.29 -10.03
C ALA A 478 -4.28 -18.09 -11.38
N ASP A 479 -4.90 -16.92 -11.59
CA ASP A 479 -5.53 -16.51 -12.85
C ASP A 479 -4.59 -15.65 -13.70
N ASP A 480 -3.39 -15.33 -13.18
CA ASP A 480 -2.34 -14.67 -13.93
C ASP A 480 -1.77 -15.60 -15.02
N THR A 481 -1.93 -15.17 -16.27
CA THR A 481 -1.41 -15.86 -17.45
C THR A 481 -0.34 -15.04 -18.18
N MET A 482 0.17 -13.97 -17.58
CA MET A 482 1.19 -13.14 -18.23
C MET A 482 2.52 -13.90 -18.35
N LYS A 483 3.28 -13.63 -19.42
CA LYS A 483 4.55 -14.32 -19.66
C LYS A 483 5.55 -13.91 -18.58
N ARG A 484 6.12 -14.90 -17.89
CA ARG A 484 7.13 -14.71 -16.84
C ARG A 484 8.53 -14.61 -17.43
N VAL A 485 9.29 -13.62 -16.96
CA VAL A 485 10.65 -13.33 -17.42
C VAL A 485 11.61 -13.11 -16.25
N ILE A 486 12.80 -13.69 -16.35
CA ILE A 486 13.92 -13.52 -15.42
C ILE A 486 14.85 -12.45 -16.00
N LEU A 487 15.18 -11.42 -15.23
CA LEU A 487 16.15 -10.40 -15.64
C LEU A 487 17.60 -10.84 -15.33
N PRO A 488 18.62 -10.25 -16.00
CA PRO A 488 20.01 -10.66 -15.84
C PRO A 488 20.52 -10.66 -14.39
N PRO A 489 21.61 -11.42 -14.10
CA PRO A 489 22.20 -11.42 -12.77
C PRO A 489 22.89 -10.10 -12.44
N THR A 490 22.88 -9.74 -11.16
CA THR A 490 23.52 -8.53 -10.63
C THR A 490 24.38 -8.83 -9.42
N THR A 491 25.37 -7.97 -9.18
CA THR A 491 26.29 -8.09 -8.04
C THR A 491 25.53 -7.89 -6.72
N ALA A 492 24.65 -6.89 -6.64
CA ALA A 492 23.74 -6.63 -5.51
C ALA A 492 22.94 -7.88 -5.12
N ALA A 493 22.18 -8.46 -6.06
CA ALA A 493 21.40 -9.67 -5.83
C ALA A 493 22.27 -10.86 -5.41
N THR A 494 23.45 -11.01 -6.00
CA THR A 494 24.39 -12.09 -5.67
C THR A 494 24.94 -11.96 -4.24
N LEU A 495 25.19 -10.73 -3.78
CA LEU A 495 25.67 -10.45 -2.44
C LEU A 495 24.56 -10.51 -1.38
N ASN A 496 23.34 -10.07 -1.71
CA ASN A 496 22.14 -10.27 -0.90
C ASN A 496 21.95 -11.77 -0.55
N VAL A 497 22.02 -12.66 -1.55
CA VAL A 497 22.00 -14.12 -1.31
C VAL A 497 23.21 -14.59 -0.52
N ALA A 498 24.41 -14.06 -0.76
CA ALA A 498 25.61 -14.43 0.00
C ALA A 498 25.47 -14.13 1.51
N ALA A 499 24.92 -12.96 1.83
CA ALA A 499 24.68 -12.51 3.20
C ALA A 499 23.59 -13.36 3.89
N CYS A 500 22.41 -13.47 3.28
CA CYS A 500 21.28 -14.24 3.82
C CYS A 500 21.60 -15.73 3.96
N ALA A 501 22.35 -16.31 3.02
CA ALA A 501 22.75 -17.71 3.11
C ALA A 501 23.81 -17.95 4.19
N ALA A 502 24.67 -16.98 4.49
CA ALA A 502 25.60 -17.09 5.62
C ALA A 502 24.86 -16.99 6.97
N GLN A 503 23.90 -16.06 7.11
CA GLN A 503 23.06 -15.96 8.31
C GLN A 503 22.20 -17.24 8.50
N ALA A 504 21.52 -17.71 7.45
CA ALA A 504 20.78 -18.97 7.50
C ALA A 504 21.68 -20.15 7.91
N ALA A 505 22.91 -20.21 7.39
CA ALA A 505 23.86 -21.27 7.73
C ALA A 505 24.24 -21.31 9.23
N ARG A 506 24.33 -20.16 9.91
CA ARG A 506 24.57 -20.17 11.38
C ARG A 506 23.32 -20.42 12.20
N LEU A 507 22.15 -19.91 11.77
CA LEU A 507 20.89 -20.06 12.52
C LEU A 507 20.33 -21.48 12.47
N TRP A 508 20.42 -22.15 11.32
CA TRP A 508 19.97 -23.54 11.15
C TRP A 508 20.91 -24.59 11.75
N LYS A 509 22.10 -24.19 12.23
CA LYS A 509 23.11 -25.11 12.74
C LYS A 509 22.68 -25.75 14.06
N GLY A 510 22.66 -27.09 14.11
CA GLY A 510 22.09 -27.86 15.22
C GLY A 510 20.55 -27.95 15.21
N ILE A 511 19.88 -27.35 14.23
CA ILE A 511 18.44 -27.51 13.94
C ILE A 511 18.27 -28.45 12.73
N ASP A 512 18.84 -28.04 11.59
CA ASP A 512 19.00 -28.83 10.37
C ASP A 512 20.43 -28.63 9.85
N ASP A 513 21.37 -29.46 10.33
CA ASP A 513 22.79 -29.38 9.96
C ASP A 513 23.02 -29.57 8.44
N ALA A 514 22.14 -30.31 7.75
CA ALA A 514 22.26 -30.50 6.31
C ALA A 514 21.86 -29.24 5.53
N TYR A 515 20.81 -28.54 5.98
CA TYR A 515 20.44 -27.24 5.44
C TYR A 515 21.47 -26.15 5.79
N SER A 516 22.00 -26.16 7.01
CA SER A 516 23.13 -25.32 7.44
C SER A 516 24.34 -25.45 6.49
N GLU A 517 24.73 -26.69 6.14
CA GLU A 517 25.82 -26.92 5.18
C GLU A 517 25.45 -26.48 3.74
N GLN A 518 24.20 -26.67 3.30
CA GLN A 518 23.71 -26.19 1.99
C GLN A 518 23.78 -24.66 1.87
N CYS A 519 23.24 -23.94 2.86
CA CYS A 519 23.29 -22.48 2.90
C CYS A 519 24.74 -21.96 2.91
N LEU A 520 25.65 -22.63 3.64
CA LEU A 520 27.06 -22.23 3.68
C LEU A 520 27.79 -22.43 2.34
N ASP A 521 27.44 -23.46 1.57
CA ASP A 521 27.96 -23.66 0.21
C ASP A 521 27.43 -22.59 -0.76
N ILE A 522 26.13 -22.28 -0.71
CA ILE A 522 25.51 -21.19 -1.48
C ILE A 522 26.24 -19.88 -1.19
N ALA A 523 26.34 -19.49 0.09
CA ALA A 523 26.95 -18.24 0.53
C ALA A 523 28.37 -18.04 0.00
N LYS A 524 29.17 -19.12 -0.01
CA LYS A 524 30.56 -19.09 -0.48
C LYS A 524 30.66 -19.05 -2.00
N ARG A 525 29.75 -19.71 -2.72
CA ARG A 525 29.73 -19.69 -4.19
C ARG A 525 29.27 -18.34 -4.72
N THR A 526 28.17 -17.78 -4.19
CA THR A 526 27.67 -16.48 -4.63
C THR A 526 28.66 -15.35 -4.32
N TYR A 527 29.23 -15.29 -3.11
CA TYR A 527 30.27 -14.29 -2.80
C TYR A 527 31.52 -14.40 -3.68
N ALA A 528 31.95 -15.63 -4.02
CA ALA A 528 33.06 -15.84 -4.94
C ALA A 528 32.73 -15.41 -6.38
N ALA A 529 31.48 -15.58 -6.81
CA ALA A 529 31.00 -15.10 -8.12
C ALA A 529 30.90 -13.57 -8.16
N ALA A 530 30.33 -12.93 -7.13
CA ALA A 530 30.29 -11.47 -7.01
C ALA A 530 31.69 -10.84 -7.03
N LYS A 531 32.67 -11.45 -6.37
CA LYS A 531 34.08 -11.00 -6.44
C LYS A 531 34.77 -11.26 -7.80
N ALA A 532 34.18 -12.06 -8.69
CA ALA A 532 34.61 -12.20 -10.08
C ALA A 532 33.89 -11.23 -11.02
N HIS A 533 32.67 -10.80 -10.66
CA HIS A 533 31.80 -9.89 -11.41
C HIS A 533 31.30 -8.74 -10.51
N PRO A 534 32.19 -7.79 -10.12
CA PRO A 534 31.88 -6.79 -9.10
C PRO A 534 31.08 -5.59 -9.61
N ASP A 535 30.86 -5.49 -10.92
CA ASP A 535 30.33 -4.32 -11.64
C ASP A 535 29.12 -4.65 -12.53
N MET A 536 28.30 -5.63 -12.12
CA MET A 536 27.06 -6.02 -12.80
C MET A 536 25.84 -5.40 -12.10
N TYR A 537 25.49 -4.17 -12.50
CA TYR A 537 24.46 -3.35 -11.86
C TYR A 537 23.04 -3.53 -12.44
N ALA A 538 22.02 -3.26 -11.61
CA ALA A 538 20.64 -3.09 -12.06
C ALA A 538 20.42 -1.62 -12.43
N PRO A 539 19.95 -1.26 -13.65
CA PRO A 539 19.75 0.15 -13.99
C PRO A 539 18.65 0.77 -13.12
N THR A 540 18.83 2.03 -12.72
CA THR A 540 17.85 2.80 -11.94
C THR A 540 16.64 3.24 -12.79
N GLY A 541 15.47 3.38 -12.15
CA GLY A 541 14.23 3.81 -12.80
C GLY A 541 13.39 2.69 -13.45
N ASN A 542 12.21 3.07 -13.95
CA ASN A 542 11.11 2.14 -14.22
C ASN A 542 11.36 1.10 -15.35
N PHE A 543 10.95 -0.14 -15.10
CA PHE A 543 10.88 -1.22 -16.09
C PHE A 543 9.44 -1.65 -16.37
N PRO A 544 9.16 -2.24 -17.55
CA PRO A 544 7.91 -2.93 -17.81
C PRO A 544 7.76 -4.16 -16.90
N GLY A 545 6.62 -4.26 -16.20
CA GLY A 545 6.17 -5.48 -15.52
C GLY A 545 6.83 -5.84 -14.20
N GLY A 546 7.70 -5.00 -13.65
CA GLY A 546 8.22 -5.17 -12.29
C GLY A 546 9.09 -4.00 -11.81
N GLY A 547 9.05 -3.71 -10.50
CA GLY A 547 9.76 -2.61 -9.84
C GLY A 547 11.28 -2.61 -10.11
N SER A 548 11.94 -1.44 -10.08
CA SER A 548 13.35 -1.30 -10.46
C SER A 548 14.27 -2.15 -9.57
N TYR A 549 14.30 -1.81 -8.29
CA TYR A 549 15.37 -2.18 -7.35
C TYR A 549 16.75 -1.96 -7.99
N GLY A 550 16.90 -0.77 -8.61
CA GLY A 550 18.06 -0.38 -9.38
C GLY A 550 19.14 0.22 -8.49
N ASP A 551 20.36 -0.28 -8.61
CA ASP A 551 21.53 0.12 -7.82
C ASP A 551 22.77 0.14 -8.71
N ASP A 552 23.65 1.11 -8.46
CA ASP A 552 24.94 1.32 -9.12
C ASP A 552 26.17 1.44 -8.20
N ASP A 553 26.06 1.18 -6.88
CA ASP A 553 27.19 1.13 -5.93
C ASP A 553 27.02 0.04 -4.84
N VAL A 554 27.43 -1.19 -5.16
CA VAL A 554 27.37 -2.38 -4.26
C VAL A 554 28.46 -2.45 -3.17
N THR A 555 29.09 -1.32 -2.80
CA THR A 555 30.21 -1.35 -1.83
C THR A 555 29.79 -1.62 -0.38
N ASP A 556 28.50 -1.49 -0.10
CA ASP A 556 27.83 -1.85 1.14
C ASP A 556 27.39 -3.34 1.17
N GLU A 557 26.80 -3.94 0.12
CA GLU A 557 26.55 -5.39 0.17
C GLU A 557 27.85 -6.18 0.21
N PHE A 558 28.93 -5.68 -0.42
CA PHE A 558 30.25 -6.30 -0.27
C PHE A 558 30.74 -6.28 1.19
N TYR A 559 30.37 -5.26 1.97
CA TYR A 559 30.63 -5.18 3.40
C TYR A 559 29.70 -6.11 4.21
N TRP A 560 28.40 -6.05 3.96
CA TRP A 560 27.40 -6.88 4.64
C TRP A 560 27.66 -8.37 4.42
N ALA A 561 27.75 -8.83 3.17
CA ALA A 561 27.99 -10.23 2.84
C ALA A 561 29.35 -10.74 3.37
N ALA A 562 30.40 -9.93 3.32
CA ALA A 562 31.68 -10.27 3.95
C ALA A 562 31.54 -10.40 5.48
N THR A 563 30.77 -9.53 6.10
CA THR A 563 30.53 -9.54 7.55
C THR A 563 29.74 -10.78 7.98
N GLU A 564 28.66 -11.11 7.29
CA GLU A 564 27.87 -12.33 7.57
C GLU A 564 28.70 -13.61 7.36
N LEU A 565 29.50 -13.66 6.28
CA LEU A 565 30.42 -14.77 6.03
C LEU A 565 31.52 -14.87 7.10
N TYR A 566 32.07 -13.74 7.57
CA TYR A 566 33.06 -13.75 8.64
C TYR A 566 32.47 -14.26 9.97
N ILE A 567 31.33 -13.70 10.40
CA ILE A 567 30.59 -14.13 11.60
C ILE A 567 30.34 -15.64 11.60
N THR A 568 29.98 -16.17 10.43
CA THR A 568 29.58 -17.57 10.23
C THR A 568 30.76 -18.55 10.11
N THR A 569 31.91 -18.09 9.61
CA THR A 569 33.06 -18.98 9.29
C THR A 569 34.32 -18.75 10.11
N GLY A 570 34.56 -17.54 10.59
CA GLY A 570 35.85 -17.12 11.15
C GLY A 570 37.01 -17.08 10.15
N ASP A 571 36.75 -17.04 8.84
CA ASP A 571 37.81 -16.95 7.83
C ASP A 571 38.31 -15.51 7.66
N ASP A 572 39.59 -15.27 7.98
CA ASP A 572 40.25 -13.97 7.91
C ASP A 572 40.12 -13.29 6.53
N THR A 573 39.88 -14.02 5.43
CA THR A 573 39.70 -13.40 4.10
C THR A 573 38.51 -12.44 4.09
N TYR A 574 37.36 -12.88 4.60
CA TYR A 574 36.16 -12.04 4.72
C TYR A 574 36.36 -10.89 5.71
N TYR A 575 37.10 -11.10 6.82
CA TYR A 575 37.45 -10.02 7.74
C TYR A 575 38.32 -8.94 7.08
N ASN A 576 39.25 -9.32 6.19
CA ASN A 576 40.05 -8.36 5.44
C ASN A 576 39.21 -7.61 4.38
N ASP A 577 38.23 -8.28 3.76
CA ASP A 577 37.30 -7.65 2.81
C ASP A 577 36.37 -6.64 3.50
N MET A 578 35.66 -7.03 4.57
CA MET A 578 34.79 -6.10 5.33
C MET A 578 35.58 -4.92 5.89
N LYS A 579 36.84 -5.13 6.30
CA LYS A 579 37.74 -4.09 6.84
C LYS A 579 38.37 -3.18 5.78
N ALA A 580 38.23 -3.51 4.50
CA ALA A 580 38.61 -2.63 3.39
C ALA A 580 37.47 -1.68 2.98
N SER A 581 36.22 -1.99 3.35
CA SER A 581 35.05 -1.15 3.02
C SER A 581 35.07 0.19 3.77
N PRO A 582 34.58 1.29 3.16
CA PRO A 582 34.35 2.55 3.87
C PRO A 582 33.33 2.40 5.01
N PHE A 583 32.44 1.41 4.98
CA PHE A 583 31.36 1.20 5.96
C PHE A 583 31.76 0.41 7.21
N PHE A 584 33.02 -0.01 7.33
CA PHE A 584 33.48 -0.89 8.41
C PHE A 584 33.13 -0.38 9.82
N MET A 585 32.27 -1.14 10.51
CA MET A 585 31.75 -0.86 11.85
C MET A 585 30.99 0.48 11.99
N GLN A 586 30.34 0.93 10.92
CA GLN A 586 29.51 2.13 10.89
C GLN A 586 28.02 1.80 10.70
N VAL A 587 27.17 2.75 11.09
CA VAL A 587 25.72 2.73 10.86
C VAL A 587 25.37 4.07 10.25
N GLU A 588 24.60 4.04 9.18
CA GLU A 588 24.24 5.23 8.42
C GLU A 588 23.04 5.95 9.05
N THR A 589 22.89 7.24 8.71
CA THR A 589 21.78 8.08 9.20
C THR A 589 21.34 9.13 8.15
N THR A 590 21.81 8.97 6.92
CA THR A 590 21.51 9.75 5.71
C THR A 590 22.07 8.93 4.55
N LEU A 591 21.21 8.43 3.67
CA LEU A 591 21.56 7.50 2.58
C LEU A 591 21.75 8.27 1.27
N SER A 592 22.71 7.85 0.45
CA SER A 592 23.05 8.49 -0.82
C SER A 592 23.77 7.51 -1.76
N GLY A 593 23.16 7.20 -2.90
CA GLY A 593 23.54 6.09 -3.78
C GLY A 593 22.30 5.54 -4.48
N GLY A 594 22.47 4.91 -5.66
CA GLY A 594 21.35 4.35 -6.43
C GLY A 594 20.22 5.37 -6.66
N GLU A 595 19.05 5.11 -6.09
CA GLU A 595 17.87 5.99 -6.18
C GLU A 595 17.79 7.07 -5.07
N SER A 596 18.56 6.95 -3.98
CA SER A 596 18.63 7.90 -2.84
C SER A 596 19.67 9.02 -3.03
N VAL A 597 19.42 10.19 -2.42
CA VAL A 597 20.26 11.40 -2.57
C VAL A 597 20.73 11.97 -1.22
N ASP A 598 19.78 12.23 -0.31
CA ASP A 598 20.03 12.64 1.08
C ASP A 598 18.93 12.10 2.02
N THR A 599 18.48 10.88 1.74
CA THR A 599 17.35 10.19 2.39
C THR A 599 17.62 9.98 3.89
N TYR A 600 16.74 10.41 4.78
CA TYR A 600 16.95 10.33 6.24
C TYR A 600 16.67 8.92 6.80
N GLY A 601 17.46 7.93 6.38
CA GLY A 601 17.36 6.52 6.78
C GLY A 601 18.67 5.96 7.36
N SER A 602 18.60 4.77 7.95
CA SER A 602 19.76 3.97 8.40
C SER A 602 20.14 2.83 7.46
N PHE A 603 19.18 2.31 6.71
CA PHE A 603 19.34 1.31 5.66
C PHE A 603 18.07 1.30 4.79
N ASP A 604 18.18 0.75 3.59
CA ASP A 604 17.06 0.32 2.75
C ASP A 604 17.51 -0.87 1.87
N TRP A 605 16.72 -1.27 0.88
CA TRP A 605 17.03 -2.41 0.00
C TRP A 605 18.31 -2.25 -0.83
N GLY A 606 18.80 -1.02 -1.02
CA GLY A 606 20.04 -0.70 -1.75
C GLY A 606 21.04 0.08 -0.89
N HIS A 607 20.88 0.07 0.44
CA HIS A 607 21.82 0.64 1.42
C HIS A 607 21.92 -0.30 2.62
N THR A 608 22.55 -1.45 2.38
CA THR A 608 22.62 -2.60 3.29
C THR A 608 23.75 -2.53 4.32
N ALA A 609 24.59 -1.48 4.28
CA ALA A 609 25.80 -1.37 5.08
C ALA A 609 25.54 -1.57 6.58
N SER A 610 24.51 -0.90 7.12
CA SER A 610 24.16 -1.01 8.53
C SER A 610 23.80 -2.44 8.95
N LEU A 611 23.23 -3.27 8.07
CA LEU A 611 22.82 -4.65 8.38
C LEU A 611 24.00 -5.48 8.87
N GLY A 612 25.16 -5.40 8.18
CA GLY A 612 26.40 -6.06 8.61
C GLY A 612 26.88 -5.60 9.98
N THR A 613 26.84 -4.30 10.26
CA THR A 613 27.24 -3.74 11.58
C THR A 613 26.28 -4.18 12.70
N LEU A 614 24.98 -4.34 12.42
CA LEU A 614 24.00 -4.86 13.37
C LEU A 614 24.23 -6.35 13.67
N SER A 615 24.51 -7.19 12.66
CA SER A 615 24.84 -8.61 12.86
C SER A 615 26.09 -8.83 13.73
N VAL A 616 27.10 -7.96 13.63
CA VAL A 616 28.29 -7.97 14.51
C VAL A 616 27.92 -7.76 15.99
N LEU A 617 26.89 -6.97 16.28
CA LEU A 617 26.46 -6.65 17.65
C LEU A 617 25.56 -7.72 18.28
N LEU A 618 24.96 -8.60 17.47
CA LEU A 618 24.47 -9.89 17.95
C LEU A 618 25.65 -10.84 18.22
N ASN A 619 26.63 -10.89 17.32
CA ASN A 619 27.76 -11.83 17.30
C ASN A 619 29.10 -11.28 17.84
N GLU A 620 29.07 -10.58 18.98
CA GLU A 620 30.22 -9.88 19.56
C GLU A 620 31.47 -10.76 19.81
N ASP A 621 31.30 -12.07 19.99
CA ASP A 621 32.38 -13.04 20.24
C ASP A 621 33.17 -13.44 18.98
N LYS A 622 32.71 -13.04 17.79
CA LYS A 622 33.34 -13.37 16.50
C LYS A 622 34.41 -12.37 16.06
N VAL A 623 34.37 -11.15 16.58
CA VAL A 623 35.25 -10.01 16.19
C VAL A 623 36.16 -9.60 17.35
N ASP A 624 37.21 -8.85 17.05
CA ASP A 624 38.02 -8.19 18.08
C ASP A 624 37.15 -7.18 18.87
N ALA A 625 37.30 -7.16 20.20
CA ALA A 625 36.52 -6.25 21.07
C ALA A 625 36.72 -4.75 20.76
N GLY A 626 37.82 -4.39 20.07
CA GLY A 626 38.06 -3.04 19.56
C GLY A 626 37.25 -2.67 18.32
N ASP A 627 36.68 -3.64 17.63
CA ASP A 627 35.74 -3.44 16.52
C ASP A 627 34.28 -3.48 17.03
N VAL A 628 33.96 -4.36 17.99
CA VAL A 628 32.67 -4.32 18.75
C VAL A 628 32.43 -2.93 19.33
N SER A 629 33.46 -2.31 19.94
CA SER A 629 33.35 -0.95 20.49
C SER A 629 32.96 0.08 19.43
N LYS A 630 33.46 -0.03 18.19
CA LYS A 630 33.13 0.92 17.11
C LYS A 630 31.70 0.74 16.64
N ALA A 631 31.30 -0.50 16.39
CA ALA A 631 29.92 -0.82 15.98
C ALA A 631 28.91 -0.32 17.03
N LYS A 632 29.24 -0.50 18.32
CA LYS A 632 28.44 0.02 19.43
C LYS A 632 28.43 1.54 19.48
N ASP A 633 29.59 2.19 19.39
CA ASP A 633 29.68 3.66 19.38
C ASP A 633 28.91 4.26 18.18
N ALA A 634 28.91 3.58 17.03
CA ALA A 634 28.15 3.96 15.83
C ALA A 634 26.63 3.79 16.01
N VAL A 635 26.14 2.63 16.46
CA VAL A 635 24.71 2.40 16.76
C VAL A 635 24.20 3.42 17.79
N MET A 636 24.94 3.64 18.87
CA MET A 636 24.54 4.57 19.94
C MET A 636 24.45 6.01 19.42
N ALA A 637 25.37 6.43 18.55
CA ALA A 637 25.34 7.75 17.91
C ALA A 637 24.21 7.89 16.87
N ALA A 638 23.92 6.82 16.10
CA ALA A 638 22.83 6.81 15.14
C ALA A 638 21.46 6.88 15.84
N ALA A 639 21.25 6.04 16.87
CA ALA A 639 20.06 6.07 17.70
C ALA A 639 19.85 7.41 18.42
N ASP A 640 20.91 8.04 18.94
CA ASP A 640 20.82 9.37 19.55
C ASP A 640 20.43 10.45 18.52
N ARG A 641 20.90 10.36 17.27
CA ARG A 641 20.49 11.25 16.17
C ARG A 641 19.03 11.04 15.74
N PHE A 642 18.56 9.79 15.68
CA PHE A 642 17.16 9.50 15.37
C PHE A 642 16.21 9.93 16.51
N ILE A 643 16.63 9.83 17.76
CA ILE A 643 15.91 10.38 18.92
C ILE A 643 15.98 11.91 18.96
N GLU A 644 17.09 12.54 18.55
CA GLU A 644 17.14 14.00 18.37
C GLU A 644 16.06 14.44 17.37
N LYS A 645 15.91 13.73 16.23
CA LYS A 645 14.83 13.97 15.26
C LYS A 645 13.43 13.72 15.85
N GLU A 646 13.22 12.63 16.59
CA GLU A 646 11.95 12.35 17.28
C GLU A 646 11.52 13.50 18.20
N ASN A 647 12.46 14.13 18.91
CA ASN A 647 12.18 15.25 19.81
C ASN A 647 12.05 16.61 19.09
N GLU A 648 12.51 16.75 17.85
CA GLU A 648 12.20 17.90 16.99
C GLU A 648 10.80 17.81 16.36
N GLN A 649 10.33 16.60 16.07
CA GLN A 649 9.05 16.35 15.39
C GLN A 649 7.85 16.46 16.34
N GLY A 650 6.83 17.22 15.95
CA GLY A 650 5.60 17.38 16.74
C GLY A 650 4.78 16.09 16.87
N TYR A 651 4.93 15.18 15.92
CA TYR A 651 4.33 13.84 15.93
C TYR A 651 5.25 12.75 16.48
N GLY A 652 6.53 13.04 16.73
CA GLY A 652 7.46 12.13 17.39
C GLY A 652 7.88 10.91 16.57
N LEU A 653 8.17 11.09 15.28
CA LEU A 653 8.74 10.07 14.40
C LEU A 653 10.27 10.24 14.23
N PRO A 654 11.07 9.17 14.17
CA PRO A 654 12.52 9.21 13.95
C PRO A 654 12.91 9.45 12.46
N TYR A 655 12.15 10.29 11.74
CA TYR A 655 12.30 10.50 10.30
C TYR A 655 12.20 11.99 9.92
N SER A 656 12.68 12.32 8.73
CA SER A 656 12.64 13.66 8.12
C SER A 656 12.46 13.50 6.62
N GLY A 657 11.74 14.42 5.99
CA GLY A 657 11.79 14.55 4.54
C GLY A 657 13.19 14.92 4.04
N GLY A 658 13.45 14.60 2.77
CA GLY A 658 14.69 14.90 2.03
C GLY A 658 14.39 15.08 0.54
N THR A 659 15.41 14.93 -0.31
CA THR A 659 15.25 14.89 -1.77
C THR A 659 14.54 13.62 -2.20
N LEU A 660 13.56 13.72 -3.10
CA LEU A 660 12.67 12.59 -3.40
C LEU A 660 13.36 11.42 -4.11
N SER A 661 14.22 11.69 -5.09
CA SER A 661 15.03 10.66 -5.74
C SER A 661 16.18 11.27 -6.55
N ASN A 662 17.05 10.41 -7.09
CA ASN A 662 18.06 10.79 -8.08
C ASN A 662 17.50 11.47 -9.36
N THR A 663 16.18 11.38 -9.62
CA THR A 663 15.49 11.94 -10.79
C THR A 663 14.50 13.06 -10.45
N ASP A 664 14.09 13.22 -9.19
CA ASP A 664 13.25 14.33 -8.72
C ASP A 664 13.90 15.09 -7.56
N SER A 665 14.34 16.33 -7.85
CA SER A 665 15.01 17.21 -6.88
C SER A 665 14.08 18.00 -5.96
N ALA A 666 12.77 17.76 -6.02
CA ALA A 666 11.84 18.28 -5.02
C ALA A 666 12.10 17.66 -3.63
N GLN A 667 11.49 18.26 -2.61
CA GLN A 667 11.73 17.93 -1.21
C GLN A 667 10.44 17.45 -0.54
N GLY A 668 10.53 16.41 0.29
CA GLY A 668 9.41 15.89 1.06
C GLY A 668 9.65 14.47 1.58
N TYR A 669 8.57 13.77 1.93
CA TYR A 669 8.64 12.36 2.34
C TYR A 669 8.71 11.49 1.09
N LEU A 670 9.60 10.50 1.11
CA LEU A 670 9.84 9.57 0.00
C LEU A 670 8.77 8.46 -0.05
N TRP A 671 8.72 7.71 -1.15
CA TRP A 671 7.99 6.44 -1.23
C TRP A 671 8.47 5.51 -0.11
N GLY A 672 7.55 4.92 0.66
CA GLY A 672 7.90 4.03 1.76
C GLY A 672 8.38 4.76 3.03
N SER A 673 8.03 6.04 3.23
CA SER A 673 8.41 6.81 4.43
C SER A 673 8.10 6.12 5.77
N ASN A 674 7.10 5.22 5.82
CA ASN A 674 6.83 4.39 7.00
C ASN A 674 7.88 3.30 7.26
N SER A 675 8.56 2.77 6.24
CA SER A 675 9.64 1.79 6.45
C SER A 675 10.82 2.48 7.12
N PHE A 676 11.30 3.61 6.60
CA PHE A 676 12.38 4.39 7.20
C PHE A 676 12.10 4.76 8.68
N VAL A 677 10.84 4.98 9.06
CA VAL A 677 10.44 5.15 10.47
C VAL A 677 10.67 3.88 11.29
N ALA A 678 10.30 2.72 10.78
CA ALA A 678 10.53 1.43 11.43
C ALA A 678 12.01 1.03 11.44
N ASP A 679 12.72 1.19 10.32
CA ASP A 679 14.13 0.85 10.12
C ASP A 679 15.05 1.68 11.05
N ASN A 680 14.83 2.99 11.13
CA ASN A 680 15.51 3.87 12.08
C ASN A 680 15.17 3.48 13.55
N ALA A 681 13.96 2.96 13.80
CA ALA A 681 13.56 2.46 15.12
C ALA A 681 14.19 1.10 15.47
N ILE A 682 14.58 0.26 14.49
CA ILE A 682 15.40 -0.93 14.72
C ILE A 682 16.80 -0.52 15.21
N VAL A 683 17.43 0.50 14.62
CA VAL A 683 18.71 1.03 15.12
C VAL A 683 18.58 1.58 16.55
N ILE A 684 17.47 2.26 16.86
CA ILE A 684 17.14 2.68 18.23
C ILE A 684 16.99 1.46 19.17
N ALA A 685 16.28 0.41 18.75
CA ALA A 685 16.10 -0.81 19.54
C ALA A 685 17.43 -1.52 19.84
N TYR A 686 18.35 -1.58 18.88
CA TYR A 686 19.71 -2.09 19.12
C TYR A 686 20.47 -1.26 20.17
N ALA A 687 20.30 0.06 20.18
CA ALA A 687 20.90 0.89 21.22
C ALA A 687 20.31 0.59 22.61
N TYR A 688 19.03 0.21 22.72
CA TYR A 688 18.47 -0.32 23.98
C TYR A 688 19.12 -1.66 24.36
N ILE A 689 19.12 -2.65 23.47
CA ILE A 689 19.72 -3.98 23.70
C ILE A 689 21.18 -3.88 24.17
N LEU A 690 21.91 -2.89 23.67
CA LEU A 690 23.30 -2.63 24.02
C LEU A 690 23.51 -1.83 25.31
N SER A 691 22.50 -1.18 25.89
CA SER A 691 22.69 -0.20 26.98
C SER A 691 21.76 -0.35 28.20
N ASP A 692 20.59 -0.97 28.06
CA ASP A 692 19.50 -0.94 29.05
C ASP A 692 19.03 0.50 29.40
N ASP A 693 19.32 1.50 28.55
CA ASP A 693 18.83 2.86 28.71
C ASP A 693 17.44 3.01 28.08
N ALA A 694 16.42 3.08 28.94
CA ALA A 694 15.01 3.19 28.56
C ALA A 694 14.68 4.37 27.63
N LYS A 695 15.55 5.38 27.45
CA LYS A 695 15.35 6.39 26.40
C LYS A 695 15.22 5.76 25.02
N TYR A 696 15.95 4.69 24.74
CA TYR A 696 15.94 4.00 23.45
C TYR A 696 14.67 3.18 23.25
N LEU A 697 14.29 2.35 24.23
CA LEU A 697 13.01 1.62 24.21
C LEU A 697 11.81 2.58 23.99
N ASN A 698 11.82 3.74 24.65
CA ASN A 698 10.79 4.77 24.48
C ASN A 698 10.81 5.46 23.10
N GLY A 699 11.97 5.58 22.45
CA GLY A 699 12.08 6.08 21.08
C GLY A 699 11.50 5.09 20.05
N ALA A 700 11.78 3.79 20.23
CA ALA A 700 11.18 2.72 19.43
C ALA A 700 9.64 2.66 19.59
N VAL A 701 9.13 2.89 20.82
CA VAL A 701 7.69 3.04 21.08
C VAL A 701 7.12 4.29 20.40
N SER A 702 7.82 5.43 20.42
CA SER A 702 7.36 6.66 19.75
C SER A 702 7.24 6.50 18.23
N ALA A 703 8.14 5.71 17.60
CA ALA A 703 8.03 5.36 16.19
C ALA A 703 6.76 4.51 15.90
N MET A 704 6.45 3.53 16.76
CA MET A 704 5.21 2.76 16.64
C MET A 704 3.96 3.62 16.93
N ASP A 705 4.00 4.56 17.87
CA ASP A 705 2.91 5.51 18.11
C ASP A 705 2.55 6.27 16.83
N TYR A 706 3.55 6.73 16.07
CA TYR A 706 3.35 7.38 14.77
C TYR A 706 2.68 6.43 13.75
N LEU A 707 3.19 5.20 13.59
CA LEU A 707 2.65 4.21 12.64
C LEU A 707 1.20 3.79 13.00
N LEU A 708 0.85 3.79 14.29
CA LEU A 708 -0.47 3.42 14.81
C LEU A 708 -1.40 4.62 15.07
N GLY A 709 -1.10 5.81 14.55
CA GLY A 709 -2.06 6.91 14.41
C GLY A 709 -1.70 8.24 15.09
N ARG A 710 -0.59 8.33 15.83
CA ARG A 710 -0.03 9.61 16.32
C ARG A 710 0.70 10.33 15.18
N ASN A 711 -0.02 10.61 14.09
CA ASN A 711 0.51 11.25 12.88
C ASN A 711 -0.45 12.31 12.33
N ALA A 712 0.01 13.05 11.33
CA ALA A 712 -0.71 14.18 10.76
C ALA A 712 -2.07 13.81 10.10
N ASN A 713 -2.30 12.54 9.79
CA ASN A 713 -3.52 12.04 9.15
C ASN A 713 -4.51 11.40 10.13
N ASP A 714 -4.09 11.14 11.39
CA ASP A 714 -4.89 10.42 12.41
C ASP A 714 -5.36 9.05 11.91
N TYR A 715 -4.37 8.29 11.44
CA TYR A 715 -4.54 7.16 10.56
C TYR A 715 -3.51 6.08 10.94
N SER A 716 -3.93 4.88 11.34
CA SER A 716 -2.97 3.78 11.46
C SER A 716 -2.61 3.25 10.08
N TYR A 717 -1.32 3.26 9.75
CA TYR A 717 -0.82 2.73 8.48
C TYR A 717 -0.68 1.20 8.49
N VAL A 718 -1.32 0.52 9.45
CA VAL A 718 -1.31 -0.94 9.56
C VAL A 718 -2.75 -1.46 9.52
N THR A 719 -3.03 -2.37 8.59
CA THR A 719 -4.40 -2.82 8.33
C THR A 719 -5.03 -3.48 9.56
N GLY A 720 -6.30 -3.15 9.84
CA GLY A 720 -7.08 -3.75 10.93
C GLY A 720 -6.65 -3.38 12.36
N TYR A 721 -5.66 -2.49 12.54
CA TYR A 721 -5.17 -2.05 13.85
C TYR A 721 -5.50 -0.57 14.10
N GLY A 722 -6.09 -0.27 15.26
CA GLY A 722 -6.57 1.08 15.60
C GLY A 722 -8.03 1.34 15.22
N THR A 723 -8.47 2.59 15.32
CA THR A 723 -9.87 3.01 15.10
C THR A 723 -10.16 3.54 13.70
N HIS A 724 -9.11 3.90 12.97
CA HIS A 724 -9.10 4.26 11.57
C HIS A 724 -7.75 3.82 11.02
N ALA A 725 -7.79 2.84 10.13
CA ALA A 725 -6.67 1.99 9.79
C ALA A 725 -6.69 1.69 8.29
N ALA A 726 -5.53 1.46 7.70
CA ALA A 726 -5.39 1.10 6.29
C ALA A 726 -6.37 -0.02 5.92
N LYS A 727 -7.04 0.12 4.78
CA LYS A 727 -8.07 -0.84 4.35
C LYS A 727 -7.92 -1.25 2.89
N TYR A 728 -7.33 -0.40 2.06
CA TYR A 728 -7.28 -0.57 0.61
C TYR A 728 -5.85 -0.48 0.04
N PRO A 729 -4.89 -1.28 0.55
CA PRO A 729 -3.52 -1.24 0.04
C PRO A 729 -3.47 -1.60 -1.45
N HIS A 730 -2.56 -0.99 -2.23
CA HIS A 730 -2.37 -1.36 -3.64
C HIS A 730 -1.91 -2.82 -3.72
N HIS A 731 -2.81 -3.70 -4.14
CA HIS A 731 -2.54 -5.13 -4.20
C HIS A 731 -3.51 -5.83 -5.17
N ARG A 732 -2.99 -6.62 -6.12
CA ARG A 732 -3.80 -7.25 -7.19
C ARG A 732 -4.92 -8.16 -6.68
N TYR A 733 -4.62 -8.96 -5.65
CA TYR A 733 -5.58 -9.87 -5.03
C TYR A 733 -6.45 -9.28 -3.92
N TRP A 734 -5.98 -8.34 -3.10
CA TRP A 734 -6.78 -7.71 -2.04
C TRP A 734 -7.67 -6.56 -2.58
N ALA A 735 -8.36 -6.86 -3.68
CA ALA A 735 -9.01 -5.90 -4.55
C ALA A 735 -10.50 -5.64 -4.25
N GLY A 736 -10.99 -5.96 -3.04
CA GLY A 736 -12.40 -5.80 -2.61
C GLY A 736 -12.99 -4.37 -2.63
N LEU A 737 -12.21 -3.36 -3.05
CA LEU A 737 -12.69 -2.01 -3.37
C LEU A 737 -13.02 -1.82 -4.87
N ILE A 738 -12.41 -2.60 -5.75
CA ILE A 738 -12.63 -2.57 -7.22
C ILE A 738 -13.70 -3.59 -7.62
N ASP A 739 -13.70 -4.77 -6.99
CA ASP A 739 -14.59 -5.88 -7.29
C ASP A 739 -14.88 -6.66 -6.00
N ASP A 740 -16.15 -6.79 -5.60
CA ASP A 740 -16.55 -7.37 -4.31
C ASP A 740 -16.44 -8.90 -4.25
N SER A 741 -16.05 -9.55 -5.35
CA SER A 741 -15.65 -10.96 -5.36
C SER A 741 -14.20 -11.18 -4.88
N PHE A 742 -13.40 -10.12 -4.78
CA PHE A 742 -12.05 -10.15 -4.23
C PHE A 742 -12.04 -9.79 -2.74
N PRO A 743 -11.14 -10.38 -1.93
CA PRO A 743 -11.02 -10.04 -0.51
C PRO A 743 -10.51 -8.61 -0.30
N LEU A 744 -10.76 -8.07 0.89
CA LEU A 744 -9.95 -6.99 1.46
C LEU A 744 -8.70 -7.56 2.13
N ALA A 745 -7.69 -6.73 2.37
CA ALA A 745 -6.45 -7.15 3.00
C ALA A 745 -6.67 -7.78 4.40
N PRO A 746 -5.81 -8.74 4.83
CA PRO A 746 -5.78 -9.21 6.21
C PRO A 746 -5.38 -8.07 7.16
N ASN A 747 -5.44 -8.30 8.47
CA ASN A 747 -4.83 -7.38 9.44
C ASN A 747 -3.29 -7.50 9.40
N GLY A 748 -2.57 -6.49 9.90
CA GLY A 748 -1.12 -6.54 10.10
C GLY A 748 -0.27 -6.21 8.87
N VAL A 749 -0.86 -5.65 7.82
CA VAL A 749 -0.15 -5.19 6.61
C VAL A 749 0.23 -3.73 6.77
N MET A 750 1.52 -3.37 6.62
CA MET A 750 1.95 -1.96 6.62
C MET A 750 1.90 -1.36 5.22
N VAL A 751 1.30 -0.18 5.08
CA VAL A 751 1.35 0.61 3.85
C VAL A 751 2.53 1.58 3.83
N GLY A 752 3.03 1.91 2.63
CA GLY A 752 4.22 2.75 2.44
C GLY A 752 4.14 4.15 3.08
N GLY A 753 2.93 4.72 3.17
CA GLY A 753 2.68 5.95 3.91
C GLY A 753 2.79 7.23 3.08
N PRO A 754 2.93 8.40 3.73
CA PRO A 754 2.93 9.68 3.02
C PRO A 754 4.09 9.79 2.02
N ASN A 755 3.77 10.03 0.74
CA ASN A 755 4.74 10.23 -0.32
C ASN A 755 4.49 11.58 -1.02
N SER A 756 5.45 12.49 -0.88
CA SER A 756 5.39 13.84 -1.47
C SER A 756 5.73 13.87 -2.96
N GLY A 757 6.19 12.75 -3.51
CA GLY A 757 6.38 12.52 -4.93
C GLY A 757 5.09 12.53 -5.74
N MET A 758 3.96 12.13 -5.15
CA MET A 758 2.66 12.05 -5.84
C MET A 758 2.83 11.32 -7.19
N GLU A 759 3.37 10.10 -7.18
CA GLU A 759 4.00 9.53 -8.39
C GLU A 759 2.98 8.81 -9.28
N ASP A 760 1.89 8.33 -8.70
CA ASP A 760 0.78 7.69 -9.40
C ASP A 760 -0.29 8.69 -9.96
N PRO A 761 -1.13 8.27 -10.92
CA PRO A 761 -2.22 9.10 -11.45
C PRO A 761 -3.36 9.37 -10.47
N TRP A 762 -3.55 8.54 -9.44
CA TRP A 762 -4.70 8.63 -8.54
C TRP A 762 -4.52 9.74 -7.50
N VAL A 763 -3.35 9.80 -6.86
CA VAL A 763 -2.92 10.89 -5.97
C VAL A 763 -2.93 12.24 -6.71
N LYS A 764 -2.44 12.29 -7.96
CA LYS A 764 -2.57 13.48 -8.83
C LYS A 764 -4.03 13.83 -9.12
N GLY A 765 -4.89 12.82 -9.29
CA GLY A 765 -6.34 12.94 -9.53
C GLY A 765 -7.10 13.63 -8.40
N MET A 766 -6.58 13.65 -7.17
CA MET A 766 -7.11 14.43 -6.04
C MET A 766 -6.92 15.95 -6.20
N GLY A 767 -6.35 16.42 -7.32
CA GLY A 767 -6.00 17.83 -7.55
C GLY A 767 -4.73 18.27 -6.81
N TRP A 768 -4.02 17.33 -6.20
CA TRP A 768 -2.83 17.58 -5.38
C TRP A 768 -1.64 18.05 -6.21
N LYS A 769 -0.82 18.95 -5.64
CA LYS A 769 0.31 19.57 -6.34
C LYS A 769 1.56 19.48 -5.47
N LYS A 770 2.67 19.04 -6.08
CA LYS A 770 3.94 18.80 -5.39
C LYS A 770 4.40 20.07 -4.66
N GLY A 771 4.72 19.94 -3.38
CA GLY A 771 5.12 21.06 -2.52
C GLY A 771 4.00 22.02 -2.07
N THR A 772 2.72 21.78 -2.41
CA THR A 772 1.59 22.56 -1.85
C THR A 772 0.85 21.87 -0.71
N ILE A 773 1.19 20.61 -0.43
CA ILE A 773 0.67 19.82 0.70
C ILE A 773 1.85 19.53 1.63
N PRO A 774 1.71 19.68 2.96
CA PRO A 774 2.76 19.33 3.91
C PRO A 774 3.13 17.84 3.80
N PRO A 775 4.43 17.46 3.77
CA PRO A 775 4.88 16.10 3.49
C PRO A 775 4.17 14.98 4.26
N ALA A 776 3.96 15.15 5.57
CA ALA A 776 3.32 14.14 6.43
C ALA A 776 1.82 13.95 6.13
N LYS A 777 1.22 14.80 5.27
CA LYS A 777 -0.20 14.75 4.85
C LYS A 777 -0.38 14.25 3.41
N CYS A 778 0.69 13.84 2.73
CA CYS A 778 0.65 13.31 1.35
C CYS A 778 0.27 11.81 1.32
N TYR A 779 -0.81 11.42 1.99
CA TYR A 779 -1.25 10.01 2.12
C TYR A 779 -2.75 9.83 1.77
N LEU A 780 -3.08 8.73 1.10
CA LEU A 780 -4.41 8.41 0.60
C LEU A 780 -4.67 6.90 0.65
N ASP A 781 -5.58 6.43 1.51
CA ASP A 781 -5.99 5.02 1.53
C ASP A 781 -6.89 4.69 0.33
N HIS A 782 -6.27 4.34 -0.78
CA HIS A 782 -6.96 3.87 -1.98
C HIS A 782 -6.09 2.91 -2.78
N ILE A 783 -6.71 1.86 -3.33
CA ILE A 783 -6.00 0.77 -4.01
C ILE A 783 -5.29 1.19 -5.30
N GLU A 784 -5.80 2.18 -6.04
CA GLU A 784 -5.13 2.73 -7.24
C GLU A 784 -3.96 3.69 -6.89
N ALA A 785 -3.74 4.03 -5.61
CA ALA A 785 -2.73 5.00 -5.14
C ALA A 785 -1.39 4.34 -4.73
N TYR A 786 -0.76 3.59 -5.64
CA TYR A 786 0.43 2.77 -5.34
C TYR A 786 1.56 3.56 -4.65
N SER A 787 1.79 4.82 -5.04
CA SER A 787 2.93 5.59 -4.52
C SER A 787 2.79 5.99 -3.04
N ALA A 788 1.59 5.91 -2.47
CA ALA A 788 1.32 6.24 -1.07
C ALA A 788 0.68 5.09 -0.26
N ASN A 789 0.11 4.07 -0.93
CA ASN A 789 -0.69 3.03 -0.28
C ASN A 789 -0.38 1.59 -0.72
N GLU A 790 0.71 1.33 -1.44
CA GLU A 790 1.19 -0.04 -1.63
C GLU A 790 1.67 -0.67 -0.29
N CYS A 791 1.91 -1.98 -0.29
CA CYS A 791 2.54 -2.74 0.78
C CYS A 791 3.55 -3.72 0.19
N THR A 792 4.68 -3.98 0.84
CA THR A 792 5.72 -4.92 0.37
C THR A 792 6.44 -5.62 1.52
N ILE A 793 7.05 -6.78 1.24
CA ILE A 793 7.85 -7.61 2.15
C ILE A 793 8.86 -6.80 2.98
N ASN A 794 9.55 -5.82 2.39
CA ASN A 794 10.57 -5.04 3.11
C ASN A 794 9.97 -3.94 4.00
N TRP A 795 8.65 -3.73 3.97
CA TRP A 795 7.93 -2.88 4.93
C TRP A 795 7.23 -3.71 6.00
N ASN A 796 6.72 -4.90 5.65
CA ASN A 796 6.13 -5.81 6.63
C ASN A 796 7.19 -6.49 7.53
N ALA A 797 8.41 -6.69 7.05
CA ALA A 797 9.51 -7.25 7.85
C ALA A 797 9.93 -6.34 9.03
N PRO A 798 10.21 -5.03 8.86
CA PRO A 798 10.53 -4.16 9.98
C PRO A 798 9.32 -3.86 10.87
N LEU A 799 8.08 -3.89 10.35
CA LEU A 799 6.87 -3.88 11.19
C LEU A 799 6.85 -5.09 12.16
N ALA A 800 7.09 -6.30 11.65
CA ALA A 800 7.10 -7.52 12.45
C ALA A 800 8.25 -7.50 13.48
N TRP A 801 9.46 -7.08 13.08
CA TRP A 801 10.62 -6.92 13.96
C TRP A 801 10.33 -5.93 15.09
N LEU A 802 9.90 -4.71 14.75
CA LEU A 802 9.65 -3.63 15.72
C LEU A 802 8.49 -3.98 16.66
N THR A 803 7.43 -4.61 16.16
CA THR A 803 6.31 -5.08 16.99
C THR A 803 6.77 -6.14 17.97
N GLY A 804 7.60 -7.10 17.55
CA GLY A 804 8.20 -8.09 18.45
C GLY A 804 8.97 -7.42 19.58
N PHE A 805 9.92 -6.56 19.22
CA PHE A 805 10.80 -5.86 20.15
C PHE A 805 10.06 -5.00 21.20
N ILE A 806 9.04 -4.22 20.82
CA ILE A 806 8.28 -3.44 21.81
C ILE A 806 7.36 -4.31 22.68
N THR A 807 6.96 -5.49 22.19
CA THR A 807 6.03 -6.39 22.90
C THR A 807 6.75 -7.32 23.87
N GLU A 808 7.93 -7.85 23.52
CA GLU A 808 8.76 -8.68 24.42
C GLU A 808 9.21 -7.86 25.64
N ASN A 809 9.58 -6.60 25.42
CA ASN A 809 9.95 -5.65 26.49
C ASN A 809 8.75 -5.09 27.26
N SER A 810 7.52 -5.48 26.90
CA SER A 810 6.32 -5.15 27.66
C SER A 810 6.17 -6.02 28.92
N LYS A 811 5.43 -5.51 29.91
CA LYS A 811 5.24 -6.15 31.22
C LYS A 811 4.62 -7.56 31.18
N ASP A 812 3.83 -7.87 30.15
CA ASP A 812 3.25 -9.21 29.95
C ASP A 812 4.05 -10.09 28.96
N GLY A 813 4.99 -9.50 28.21
CA GLY A 813 5.73 -10.13 27.11
C GLY A 813 4.87 -10.44 25.88
N ILE A 814 5.44 -11.20 24.93
CA ILE A 814 4.70 -11.73 23.76
C ILE A 814 3.78 -12.88 24.20
N ILE A 815 2.48 -12.70 23.97
CA ILE A 815 1.44 -13.70 24.21
C ILE A 815 1.34 -14.60 22.97
N ARG A 816 1.98 -15.77 23.06
CA ARG A 816 2.11 -16.72 21.94
C ARG A 816 0.77 -17.26 21.44
N GLY A 817 0.61 -17.34 20.12
CA GLY A 817 -0.66 -17.72 19.49
C GLY A 817 -1.76 -16.65 19.62
N ALA A 818 -1.39 -15.42 19.96
CA ALA A 818 -2.27 -14.26 19.82
C ALA A 818 -2.59 -14.04 18.33
N VAL A 819 -3.87 -14.06 17.96
CA VAL A 819 -4.34 -13.65 16.63
C VAL A 819 -5.52 -12.72 16.81
N ASN A 820 -5.64 -11.71 15.94
CA ASN A 820 -6.63 -10.66 16.15
C ASN A 820 -8.01 -11.11 15.66
N LEU A 821 -8.79 -11.64 16.60
CA LEU A 821 -10.21 -11.95 16.42
C LEU A 821 -11.09 -10.68 16.52
N SER A 822 -10.60 -9.54 16.02
CA SER A 822 -11.39 -8.31 15.93
C SER A 822 -12.63 -8.52 15.08
N ALA A 823 -13.72 -7.82 15.40
CA ALA A 823 -15.02 -8.03 14.77
C ALA A 823 -15.13 -7.49 13.31
N ALA A 824 -14.00 -7.28 12.64
CA ALA A 824 -13.90 -6.68 11.31
C ALA A 824 -14.15 -7.67 10.14
N SER A 825 -14.88 -8.77 10.39
CA SER A 825 -15.32 -9.73 9.35
C SER A 825 -16.68 -10.39 9.64
N ASP A 826 -17.63 -9.64 10.22
CA ASP A 826 -19.07 -9.94 10.09
C ASP A 826 -19.72 -8.94 9.13
N PRO A 827 -20.01 -9.31 7.87
CA PRO A 827 -20.77 -8.46 6.93
C PRO A 827 -22.17 -8.05 7.45
N GLY A 828 -22.70 -8.74 8.46
CA GLY A 828 -23.94 -8.38 9.16
C GLY A 828 -23.79 -7.29 10.23
N SER A 829 -22.57 -6.88 10.60
CA SER A 829 -22.36 -5.91 11.70
C SER A 829 -22.31 -4.44 11.28
N ALA A 830 -22.72 -4.12 10.03
CA ALA A 830 -22.86 -2.75 9.52
C ALA A 830 -24.06 -1.98 10.14
N ASN A 831 -24.16 -1.95 11.47
CA ASN A 831 -25.07 -1.07 12.19
C ASN A 831 -24.44 0.33 12.31
N VAL A 832 -24.80 1.23 11.39
CA VAL A 832 -24.53 2.67 11.53
C VAL A 832 -25.33 3.22 12.72
N THR A 833 -24.73 3.15 13.91
CA THR A 833 -25.23 3.85 15.09
C THR A 833 -24.15 4.71 15.71
N ASN A 834 -23.99 5.92 15.17
CA ASN A 834 -23.51 7.04 15.98
C ASN A 834 -24.62 7.41 16.99
N THR A 835 -24.71 6.60 18.05
CA THR A 835 -25.59 6.65 19.23
C THR A 835 -27.07 7.07 19.07
N ALA A 836 -27.94 6.22 18.48
CA ALA A 836 -29.36 6.11 18.93
C ALA A 836 -30.15 4.88 18.41
N ALA A 837 -30.31 3.87 19.27
CA ALA A 837 -31.49 2.99 19.40
C ALA A 837 -32.28 2.46 18.16
N GLY A 838 -32.11 1.16 17.87
CA GLY A 838 -33.23 0.20 17.97
C GLY A 838 -33.79 -0.47 16.71
N SER A 839 -33.63 -1.81 16.65
CA SER A 839 -34.69 -2.85 16.52
C SER A 839 -36.08 -2.43 15.97
N SER A 840 -36.71 -3.11 15.01
CA SER A 840 -36.36 -4.33 14.23
C SER A 840 -37.43 -4.69 13.16
N ASP A 841 -37.17 -5.78 12.40
CA ASP A 841 -38.13 -6.83 11.99
C ASP A 841 -38.99 -6.75 10.69
N VAL A 842 -38.51 -7.51 9.68
CA VAL A 842 -39.17 -8.46 8.73
C VAL A 842 -40.52 -8.18 8.04
N ASN A 843 -40.57 -8.55 6.74
CA ASN A 843 -41.37 -9.64 6.11
C ASN A 843 -41.20 -9.57 4.56
N ALA A 844 -41.26 -10.61 3.70
CA ALA A 844 -41.29 -12.09 3.76
C ALA A 844 -41.09 -12.62 2.29
N SER A 845 -41.31 -13.87 1.83
CA SER A 845 -41.88 -15.12 2.36
C SER A 845 -41.56 -16.36 1.47
N GLY A 846 -41.40 -17.55 2.05
CA GLY A 846 -41.58 -18.86 1.36
C GLY A 846 -40.30 -19.55 0.84
N ALA A 847 -40.32 -20.84 0.46
CA ALA A 847 -41.35 -21.88 0.69
C ALA A 847 -40.81 -23.32 0.48
N GLY A 848 -41.07 -24.24 1.42
CA GLY A 848 -40.84 -25.70 1.29
C GLY A 848 -39.39 -26.18 1.51
N GLY A 849 -39.11 -27.46 1.78
CA GLY A 849 -40.05 -28.56 2.06
C GLY A 849 -39.37 -29.91 2.43
N ALA A 850 -39.90 -30.57 3.48
CA ALA A 850 -39.77 -31.99 3.89
C ALA A 850 -38.59 -32.89 3.41
N GLY A 851 -37.82 -33.47 4.36
CA GLY A 851 -36.89 -34.59 4.07
C GLY A 851 -36.30 -35.30 5.31
N VAL A 852 -36.77 -36.51 5.62
CA VAL A 852 -36.24 -37.44 6.65
C VAL A 852 -34.90 -38.06 6.20
N GLY A 853 -33.90 -38.38 7.04
CA GLY A 853 -33.71 -38.26 8.50
C GLY A 853 -32.88 -39.43 9.10
N SER A 854 -32.54 -39.36 10.40
CA SER A 854 -31.82 -40.39 11.22
C SER A 854 -30.30 -40.57 10.93
N SER A 855 -29.42 -40.98 11.85
CA SER A 855 -29.51 -41.28 13.30
C SER A 855 -28.14 -41.17 14.00
N GLY A 856 -28.10 -40.69 15.25
CA GLY A 856 -26.92 -40.79 16.14
C GLY A 856 -27.18 -40.13 17.50
N SER A 857 -27.04 -40.86 18.61
CA SER A 857 -27.50 -40.42 19.94
C SER A 857 -26.39 -40.39 21.00
N ILE A 858 -26.35 -39.35 21.82
CA ILE A 858 -25.54 -39.28 23.05
C ILE A 858 -26.45 -38.93 24.25
N GLU A 859 -26.36 -39.72 25.32
CA GLU A 859 -26.94 -39.41 26.64
C GLU A 859 -25.97 -38.51 27.43
N GLY A 860 -26.38 -37.60 28.31
CA GLY A 860 -27.72 -37.13 28.69
C GLY A 860 -27.63 -36.27 29.97
N LYS A 861 -28.52 -35.30 30.16
CA LYS A 861 -28.61 -34.48 31.41
C LYS A 861 -30.07 -34.37 31.89
N LYS A 862 -30.25 -34.32 33.21
CA LYS A 862 -31.59 -34.29 33.86
C LYS A 862 -32.29 -32.94 33.64
N PRO A 863 -33.63 -32.91 33.52
CA PRO A 863 -34.37 -31.67 33.30
C PRO A 863 -34.40 -30.76 34.54
N MET A 864 -34.51 -29.46 34.26
CA MET A 864 -34.53 -28.38 35.26
C MET A 864 -35.92 -28.26 35.92
N SER A 865 -35.98 -27.87 37.20
CA SER A 865 -37.24 -27.80 37.95
C SER A 865 -38.10 -26.59 37.54
N GLY A 866 -39.37 -26.83 37.19
CA GLY A 866 -40.26 -25.86 36.53
C GLY A 866 -40.55 -24.53 37.24
N TRP A 867 -40.21 -24.36 38.52
CA TRP A 867 -40.29 -23.05 39.19
C TRP A 867 -39.27 -22.04 38.64
N LEU A 868 -38.12 -22.51 38.14
CA LEU A 868 -37.12 -21.65 37.51
C LEU A 868 -37.59 -21.14 36.14
N ILE A 869 -38.31 -21.99 35.39
CA ILE A 869 -38.95 -21.63 34.11
C ILE A 869 -40.00 -20.53 34.35
N ALA A 870 -40.79 -20.63 35.43
CA ALA A 870 -41.77 -19.60 35.79
C ALA A 870 -41.13 -18.23 36.10
N LEU A 871 -39.95 -18.21 36.73
CA LEU A 871 -39.19 -16.97 36.96
C LEU A 871 -38.64 -16.36 35.67
N ILE A 872 -38.10 -17.19 34.77
CA ILE A 872 -37.62 -16.74 33.45
C ILE A 872 -38.78 -16.11 32.65
N VAL A 873 -39.94 -16.77 32.60
CA VAL A 873 -41.13 -16.26 31.91
C VAL A 873 -41.62 -14.94 32.53
N PHE A 874 -41.64 -14.79 33.86
CA PHE A 874 -42.00 -13.53 34.50
C PHE A 874 -41.00 -12.40 34.22
N GLY A 875 -39.70 -12.71 34.16
CA GLY A 875 -38.67 -11.74 33.77
C GLY A 875 -38.87 -11.24 32.34
N VAL A 876 -39.07 -12.16 31.38
CA VAL A 876 -39.32 -11.82 29.96
C VAL A 876 -40.56 -10.95 29.81
N VAL A 877 -41.68 -11.27 30.48
CA VAL A 877 -42.90 -10.45 30.42
C VAL A 877 -42.70 -9.05 31.01
N ALA A 878 -41.95 -8.93 32.12
CA ALA A 878 -41.65 -7.62 32.71
C ALA A 878 -40.76 -6.75 31.80
N VAL A 879 -39.82 -7.37 31.08
CA VAL A 879 -38.98 -6.68 30.07
C VAL A 879 -39.83 -6.21 28.89
N ILE A 880 -40.70 -7.05 28.33
CA ILE A 880 -41.58 -6.69 27.19
C ILE A 880 -42.47 -5.48 27.54
N VAL A 881 -43.15 -5.50 28.69
CA VAL A 881 -44.00 -4.37 29.13
C VAL A 881 -43.18 -3.09 29.35
N SER A 882 -41.93 -3.21 29.79
CA SER A 882 -41.03 -2.06 29.95
C SER A 882 -40.63 -1.46 28.59
N ILE A 883 -40.39 -2.31 27.58
CA ILE A 883 -40.10 -1.90 26.20
C ILE A 883 -41.30 -1.20 25.56
N GLU A 884 -42.52 -1.73 25.69
CA GLU A 884 -43.74 -1.08 25.18
C GLU A 884 -43.93 0.34 25.75
N ILE A 885 -43.70 0.52 27.06
CA ILE A 885 -43.79 1.84 27.72
C ILE A 885 -42.70 2.80 27.23
N PHE A 886 -41.48 2.29 26.96
CA PHE A 886 -40.38 3.08 26.41
C PHE A 886 -40.66 3.53 24.97
N VAL A 887 -41.08 2.61 24.09
CA VAL A 887 -41.45 2.90 22.70
C VAL A 887 -42.61 3.89 22.63
N TYR A 888 -43.63 3.75 23.49
CA TYR A 888 -44.73 4.72 23.56
C TYR A 888 -44.26 6.14 23.91
N LYS A 889 -43.27 6.28 24.81
CA LYS A 889 -42.66 7.59 25.11
C LYS A 889 -41.83 8.13 23.95
N MET A 890 -41.01 7.31 23.30
CA MET A 890 -40.24 7.71 22.10
C MET A 890 -41.16 8.23 20.98
N LEU A 891 -42.30 7.58 20.76
CA LEU A 891 -43.29 7.99 19.76
C LEU A 891 -44.04 9.29 20.12
N GLN A 892 -44.11 9.66 21.40
CA GLN A 892 -44.59 10.98 21.83
C GLN A 892 -43.52 12.05 21.60
N MET A 893 -42.26 11.77 21.93
CA MET A 893 -41.15 12.72 21.75
C MET A 893 -40.87 13.03 20.27
N LYS A 894 -40.74 12.00 19.41
CA LYS A 894 -40.57 12.21 17.95
C LYS A 894 -41.72 13.02 17.31
N LYS A 895 -42.92 13.04 17.91
CA LYS A 895 -44.04 13.91 17.48
C LYS A 895 -43.92 15.36 17.93
N GLN A 896 -43.18 15.65 18.99
CA GLN A 896 -42.81 17.02 19.38
C GLN A 896 -41.65 17.52 18.49
N ASP A 897 -40.65 16.69 18.25
CA ASP A 897 -39.47 17.04 17.44
C ASP A 897 -39.85 17.33 15.97
N ALA A 898 -40.68 16.47 15.37
CA ALA A 898 -41.19 16.68 14.01
C ALA A 898 -42.07 17.94 13.86
N ALA A 899 -42.71 18.42 14.94
CA ALA A 899 -43.45 19.66 14.94
C ALA A 899 -42.53 20.90 15.00
N ALA A 900 -41.40 20.79 15.72
CA ALA A 900 -40.40 21.86 15.79
C ALA A 900 -39.65 22.04 14.46
N ALA A 901 -39.28 20.94 13.79
CA ALA A 901 -38.47 20.95 12.57
C ALA A 901 -39.14 21.64 11.36
N GLN A 902 -40.47 21.72 11.32
CA GLN A 902 -41.21 22.33 10.19
C GLN A 902 -41.51 23.83 10.37
N GLY A 903 -41.01 24.48 11.42
CA GLY A 903 -41.25 25.90 11.70
C GLY A 903 -42.70 26.25 12.08
N ILE A 904 -43.58 25.25 12.21
CA ILE A 904 -44.98 25.42 12.60
C ILE A 904 -45.06 25.62 14.12
N LYS A 905 -45.34 26.85 14.55
CA LYS A 905 -45.75 27.11 15.94
C LYS A 905 -47.12 26.48 16.23
N LEU A 906 -47.11 25.22 16.66
CA LEU A 906 -48.24 24.62 17.38
C LEU A 906 -48.27 25.17 18.82
N ASP A 907 -48.85 26.37 18.96
CA ASP A 907 -49.12 26.96 20.27
C ASP A 907 -50.25 26.21 20.99
N TYR A 908 -49.88 25.14 21.70
CA TYR A 908 -50.73 24.53 22.71
C TYR A 908 -50.67 25.33 24.00
N GLY A 909 -51.23 26.54 23.95
CA GLY A 909 -51.41 27.46 25.06
C GLY A 909 -52.27 26.87 26.17
N ASN A 910 -51.62 26.12 27.06
CA ASN A 910 -51.98 25.80 28.45
C ASN A 910 -53.48 25.66 28.75
N MET A 911 -54.00 24.43 28.75
CA MET A 911 -55.30 24.11 29.36
C MET A 911 -55.24 24.19 30.90
N ASN A 912 -55.22 25.42 31.41
CA ASN A 912 -55.85 25.79 32.68
C ASN A 912 -57.00 26.76 32.39
N SER A 913 -57.97 26.81 33.30
CA SER A 913 -59.28 27.43 33.07
C SER A 913 -59.29 28.97 33.01
N ASP A 914 -60.18 29.50 32.18
CA ASP A 914 -60.81 30.84 32.20
C ASP A 914 -59.94 32.07 31.88
N GLY A 915 -60.19 32.72 30.73
CA GLY A 915 -59.57 34.00 30.35
C GLY A 915 -59.95 34.52 28.95
N ALA A 916 -61.05 35.28 28.86
CA ALA A 916 -61.71 35.67 27.61
C ALA A 916 -60.94 36.61 26.62
N GLN A 917 -61.43 36.59 25.36
CA GLN A 917 -61.54 37.71 24.39
C GLN A 917 -60.43 38.02 23.33
N THR A 918 -60.79 37.67 22.07
CA THR A 918 -60.73 38.44 20.79
C THR A 918 -59.40 38.89 20.16
N LEU A 919 -59.33 38.68 18.83
CA LEU A 919 -58.34 39.25 17.90
C LEU A 919 -58.53 40.76 17.68
N GLU A 920 -57.45 41.45 17.26
CA GLU A 920 -57.38 42.06 15.92
C GLU A 920 -55.92 42.38 15.49
N MET A 921 -55.72 42.80 14.24
CA MET A 921 -54.42 43.04 13.59
C MET A 921 -54.14 44.53 13.37
N GLU A 922 -52.86 44.94 13.33
CA GLU A 922 -52.22 46.01 12.50
C GLU A 922 -50.84 46.40 13.12
N LYS A 923 -49.82 46.99 12.47
CA LYS A 923 -49.36 47.08 11.06
C LYS A 923 -47.98 47.79 11.03
N GLU A 924 -47.26 47.66 9.91
CA GLU A 924 -46.35 48.65 9.28
C GLU A 924 -45.04 49.17 9.96
N ALA A 925 -44.12 49.50 9.03
CA ALA A 925 -43.06 50.53 9.06
C ALA A 925 -41.72 50.30 9.80
N VAL A 926 -40.65 50.41 9.00
CA VAL A 926 -39.27 50.68 9.42
C VAL A 926 -38.93 52.13 9.08
N ALA A 927 -38.11 52.79 9.90
CA ALA A 927 -37.47 54.07 9.59
C ALA A 927 -35.94 53.94 9.76
N ALA A 928 -35.18 54.78 9.04
CA ALA A 928 -33.71 54.75 9.01
C ALA A 928 -33.09 55.80 9.94
N ASP A 929 -31.76 55.80 10.07
CA ASP A 929 -30.93 56.99 9.80
C ASP A 929 -29.43 56.65 9.69
N THR A 930 -28.61 57.64 9.33
CA THR A 930 -27.21 57.54 8.83
C THR A 930 -26.18 58.25 9.72
N GLU A 931 -24.87 57.97 9.57
CA GLU A 931 -23.82 58.98 9.17
C GLU A 931 -22.38 58.40 9.05
N VAL A 932 -21.39 59.23 8.66
CA VAL A 932 -20.06 58.85 8.12
C VAL A 932 -18.94 59.86 8.49
N ALA A 933 -17.72 59.39 8.83
CA ALA A 933 -16.41 60.10 8.79
C ALA A 933 -15.27 59.04 8.98
N THR A 934 -14.11 58.92 8.29
CA THR A 934 -13.08 59.78 7.62
C THR A 934 -11.86 60.22 8.48
N GLU A 935 -10.77 59.42 8.46
CA GLU A 935 -9.32 59.72 8.18
C GLU A 935 -8.62 61.09 8.52
N PRO A 936 -7.25 61.23 8.54
CA PRO A 936 -6.13 60.26 8.67
C PRO A 936 -5.01 60.67 9.72
N PRO A 937 -3.66 60.87 9.48
CA PRO A 937 -2.60 60.15 10.24
C PRO A 937 -1.38 60.98 10.79
N VAL A 938 -0.38 60.31 11.42
CA VAL A 938 0.96 60.87 11.81
C VAL A 938 2.09 59.80 11.68
N GLN A 939 3.36 60.21 11.54
CA GLN A 939 4.55 59.34 11.27
C GLN A 939 5.84 59.81 12.00
N ALA A 940 6.81 58.90 12.21
CA ALA A 940 8.25 59.11 12.60
C ALA A 940 8.56 59.68 14.02
N THR A 941 9.76 59.57 14.62
CA THR A 941 11.08 58.94 14.28
C THR A 941 11.41 57.75 15.27
N ASP A 942 12.61 57.31 15.73
CA ASP A 942 14.04 57.71 15.67
C ASP A 942 15.04 56.53 15.98
N SER A 943 16.32 56.80 16.30
CA SER A 943 17.45 55.84 16.36
C SER A 943 18.47 56.05 17.53
N VAL A 944 19.26 55.02 17.93
CA VAL A 944 20.53 55.10 18.73
C VAL A 944 21.48 53.90 18.46
N GLU A 945 22.81 54.14 18.50
CA GLU A 945 23.95 53.20 18.29
C GLU A 945 24.70 52.82 19.61
N ALA A 946 25.71 51.93 19.69
CA ALA A 946 26.05 50.62 19.10
C ALA A 946 27.44 50.16 19.62
N SER A 947 27.74 48.85 19.78
CA SER A 947 29.13 48.34 20.02
C SER A 947 29.33 46.83 19.80
N ALA A 948 30.57 46.42 19.47
CA ALA A 948 31.02 45.04 19.19
C ALA A 948 32.36 44.74 19.91
N PRO A 949 32.88 43.49 19.85
CA PRO A 949 34.06 43.27 18.99
C PRO A 949 34.15 41.90 18.26
N THR A 950 34.58 41.98 16.98
CA THR A 950 35.62 41.20 16.26
C THR A 950 36.23 39.92 16.89
N THR A 951 36.65 38.87 16.16
CA THR A 951 36.59 38.42 14.74
C THR A 951 37.01 36.91 14.73
N GLU A 952 37.18 36.11 13.66
CA GLU A 952 37.23 36.20 12.17
C GLU A 952 36.86 34.78 11.63
N GLY A 953 36.61 34.48 10.35
CA GLY A 953 36.61 35.26 9.10
C GLY A 953 36.26 34.34 7.90
N ALA A 954 35.76 34.89 6.79
CA ALA A 954 35.30 34.13 5.61
C ALA A 954 35.59 34.89 4.29
N GLN A 955 35.64 34.17 3.17
CA GLN A 955 35.84 34.75 1.82
C GLN A 955 34.56 34.74 0.98
N THR A 956 34.53 35.61 -0.04
CA THR A 956 33.31 36.09 -0.70
C THR A 956 32.84 35.23 -1.89
N PRO A 957 31.51 35.17 -2.16
CA PRO A 957 30.98 34.56 -3.37
C PRO A 957 31.21 35.44 -4.62
N VAL A 958 31.11 34.85 -5.80
CA VAL A 958 31.11 35.53 -7.10
C VAL A 958 29.84 35.14 -7.87
N SER A 959 29.20 36.10 -8.51
CA SER A 959 28.01 35.91 -9.34
C SER A 959 28.38 35.51 -10.77
N GLU A 960 27.67 34.55 -11.36
CA GLU A 960 27.59 34.37 -12.81
C GLU A 960 26.16 34.61 -13.33
N ALA A 961 26.03 34.83 -14.64
CA ALA A 961 24.82 35.31 -15.29
C ALA A 961 24.43 34.44 -16.49
N ALA A 962 23.13 34.35 -16.77
CA ALA A 962 22.56 33.41 -17.72
C ALA A 962 22.88 33.72 -19.20
N VAL A 963 23.22 32.65 -19.94
CA VAL A 963 23.17 32.52 -21.41
C VAL A 963 22.89 31.03 -21.76
N PRO A 964 22.39 30.67 -22.96
CA PRO A 964 21.16 29.88 -23.01
C PRO A 964 21.26 28.48 -23.67
N TYR A 965 20.11 27.79 -23.66
CA TYR A 965 19.80 26.56 -24.39
C TYR A 965 20.36 26.50 -25.82
N ALA A 966 20.79 25.31 -26.23
CA ALA A 966 21.06 24.93 -27.62
C ALA A 966 20.19 23.71 -28.00
N ALA A 967 19.53 23.77 -29.15
CA ALA A 967 18.68 22.70 -29.66
C ALA A 967 19.36 21.93 -30.81
N PRO A 968 19.12 20.61 -30.96
CA PRO A 968 19.47 19.87 -32.17
C PRO A 968 18.53 20.26 -33.32
N ALA A 969 19.05 20.28 -34.55
CA ALA A 969 18.32 20.73 -35.74
C ALA A 969 18.00 19.59 -36.73
N THR A 970 16.89 19.73 -37.46
CA THR A 970 16.37 18.71 -38.39
C THR A 970 16.70 19.00 -39.87
N GLU A 971 17.04 17.92 -40.58
CA GLU A 971 16.92 17.64 -42.03
C GLU A 971 17.42 18.61 -43.13
N ALA A 972 18.18 18.04 -44.09
CA ALA A 972 17.91 18.18 -45.54
C ALA A 972 18.61 17.05 -46.36
N ALA A 973 17.92 16.51 -47.37
CA ALA A 973 18.46 15.54 -48.35
C ALA A 973 19.31 16.23 -49.47
N ALA A 974 19.92 15.62 -50.50
CA ALA A 974 19.92 14.28 -51.15
C ALA A 974 21.27 14.17 -51.97
N PRO A 975 21.53 13.28 -52.99
CA PRO A 975 20.70 12.25 -53.65
C PRO A 975 21.40 10.88 -53.95
N GLU A 976 20.71 10.04 -54.74
CA GLU A 976 21.06 8.65 -55.15
C GLU A 976 22.23 8.51 -56.16
N THR A 977 22.86 7.32 -56.24
CA THR A 977 23.08 6.59 -57.53
C THR A 977 23.60 5.15 -57.35
N THR A 978 23.26 4.27 -58.32
CA THR A 978 23.69 2.86 -58.51
C THR A 978 23.58 2.52 -60.03
N PRO A 979 23.92 1.32 -60.59
CA PRO A 979 24.46 0.06 -60.03
C PRO A 979 25.63 -0.64 -60.84
N ALA A 980 25.99 -1.86 -60.42
CA ALA A 980 26.25 -3.10 -61.23
C ALA A 980 27.66 -3.55 -61.71
N ALA A 981 27.94 -4.85 -61.42
CA ALA A 981 28.78 -5.85 -62.13
C ALA A 981 30.33 -5.66 -62.18
N ALA A 982 31.19 -6.69 -62.29
CA ALA A 982 31.04 -8.16 -62.39
C ALA A 982 32.28 -8.84 -61.70
N ALA A 983 32.20 -9.92 -60.91
CA ALA A 983 31.96 -11.35 -61.22
C ALA A 983 33.24 -12.21 -61.36
N ASP A 984 33.33 -13.33 -60.60
CA ASP A 984 33.82 -14.63 -61.10
C ASP A 984 33.29 -15.84 -60.26
N LYS A 985 33.43 -17.07 -60.76
CA LYS A 985 32.93 -18.38 -60.21
C LYS A 985 33.92 -19.52 -60.56
N PRO A 986 33.69 -20.85 -60.36
CA PRO A 986 32.62 -21.64 -59.67
C PRO A 986 33.19 -22.47 -58.47
N ALA A 987 32.48 -23.14 -57.53
CA ALA A 987 31.15 -23.79 -57.38
C ALA A 987 31.19 -25.35 -57.38
N SER A 988 30.75 -25.99 -56.28
CA SER A 988 30.12 -27.34 -56.18
C SER A 988 29.80 -27.71 -54.70
N VAL A 989 28.87 -28.61 -54.34
CA VAL A 989 27.45 -28.83 -54.77
C VAL A 989 26.77 -29.91 -53.86
N ILE A 990 25.53 -29.67 -53.40
CA ILE A 990 24.53 -30.67 -52.87
C ILE A 990 24.90 -31.44 -51.55
N GLU A 991 23.97 -31.98 -50.73
CA GLU A 991 22.70 -31.49 -50.11
C GLU A 991 22.22 -32.54 -49.04
N PHE A 992 21.12 -32.25 -48.32
CA PHE A 992 20.51 -32.98 -47.19
C PHE A 992 20.28 -34.51 -47.30
N TYR A 993 20.29 -35.25 -46.17
CA TYR A 993 19.08 -35.94 -45.65
C TYR A 993 19.17 -36.40 -44.16
N ASP A 994 18.04 -36.93 -43.65
CA ASP A 994 17.68 -37.28 -42.25
C ASP A 994 17.58 -38.84 -42.05
N PRO A 995 16.92 -39.46 -41.03
CA PRO A 995 17.58 -40.07 -39.87
C PRO A 995 17.35 -41.60 -39.65
N GLU A 996 17.70 -42.05 -38.42
CA GLU A 996 17.18 -43.22 -37.66
C GLU A 996 17.89 -44.61 -37.70
N ALA A 997 17.56 -45.44 -36.71
CA ALA A 997 17.65 -46.92 -36.64
C ALA A 997 18.97 -47.67 -36.27
N ALA A 998 19.43 -47.47 -35.02
CA ALA A 998 19.62 -48.54 -33.99
C ALA A 998 20.69 -49.67 -34.09
N LYS A 999 20.86 -50.35 -32.92
CA LYS A 999 21.31 -51.76 -32.65
C LYS A 999 22.77 -52.12 -32.28
N THR A 1000 22.98 -52.25 -30.95
CA THR A 1000 23.45 -53.46 -30.21
C THR A 1000 24.90 -53.97 -30.25
N ASN A 1001 25.29 -54.62 -29.12
CA ASN A 1001 26.35 -55.62 -28.90
C ASN A 1001 27.82 -55.15 -28.79
N GLU A 1002 28.69 -55.77 -27.97
CA GLU A 1002 28.53 -56.54 -26.70
C GLU A 1002 29.92 -56.79 -26.04
N TYR A 1003 29.94 -57.14 -24.74
CA TYR A 1003 31.02 -57.80 -23.97
C TYR A 1003 32.52 -57.42 -24.15
N SER A 1004 33.12 -56.97 -23.04
CA SER A 1004 34.12 -57.80 -22.32
C SER A 1004 34.18 -57.41 -20.83
N ALA A 1005 34.60 -58.31 -19.93
CA ALA A 1005 34.55 -58.07 -18.48
C ALA A 1005 35.68 -58.79 -17.71
N SER A 1006 36.21 -58.16 -16.65
CA SER A 1006 37.06 -58.82 -15.64
C SER A 1006 37.06 -58.11 -14.28
N VAL A 1007 36.06 -58.47 -13.46
CA VAL A 1007 35.95 -58.45 -11.99
C VAL A 1007 37.16 -57.94 -11.15
N ALA A 1008 36.87 -56.99 -10.26
CA ALA A 1008 37.38 -56.93 -8.88
C ALA A 1008 36.29 -56.34 -7.96
N SER A 1009 36.31 -56.63 -6.66
CA SER A 1009 35.37 -56.10 -5.64
C SER A 1009 35.82 -54.69 -5.17
N ASP A 1010 35.00 -53.83 -4.54
CA ASP A 1010 34.11 -54.04 -3.39
C ASP A 1010 32.77 -53.25 -3.47
N SER A 1011 31.87 -53.48 -2.50
CA SER A 1011 30.56 -52.82 -2.40
C SER A 1011 30.53 -51.70 -1.36
N PRO A 1012 30.06 -50.48 -1.70
CA PRO A 1012 29.44 -49.54 -0.78
C PRO A 1012 27.91 -49.73 -0.72
N ALA A 1013 27.27 -49.21 0.32
CA ALA A 1013 25.81 -49.24 0.47
C ALA A 1013 25.11 -48.17 -0.39
N VAL A 1014 23.88 -48.43 -0.79
CA VAL A 1014 23.01 -47.43 -1.45
C VAL A 1014 22.32 -46.58 -0.37
N SER A 1015 22.43 -45.26 -0.50
CA SER A 1015 21.69 -44.32 0.35
C SER A 1015 20.20 -44.34 0.01
N PRO A 1016 19.27 -44.23 0.98
CA PRO A 1016 17.85 -44.06 0.66
C PRO A 1016 17.62 -42.68 0.03
N THR A 1017 17.31 -42.64 -1.26
CA THR A 1017 16.79 -41.42 -1.90
C THR A 1017 15.44 -41.04 -1.30
N ALA A 1018 15.16 -39.74 -1.25
CA ALA A 1018 13.85 -39.23 -0.85
C ALA A 1018 12.75 -39.81 -1.77
N PRO A 1019 11.52 -40.03 -1.26
CA PRO A 1019 10.41 -40.50 -2.08
C PRO A 1019 9.95 -39.41 -3.04
N GLU A 1020 10.02 -39.66 -4.33
CA GLU A 1020 9.40 -38.80 -5.34
C GLU A 1020 7.87 -39.01 -5.32
N TYR A 1021 7.12 -38.00 -5.75
CA TYR A 1021 5.67 -38.05 -5.86
C TYR A 1021 5.22 -37.73 -7.29
N LEU A 1022 4.11 -38.34 -7.71
CA LEU A 1022 3.38 -37.97 -8.93
C LEU A 1022 2.11 -37.24 -8.54
N TYR A 1023 1.97 -36.03 -9.06
CA TYR A 1023 0.88 -35.11 -8.77
C TYR A 1023 -0.19 -35.16 -9.87
N ASP A 1024 -1.41 -34.73 -9.56
CA ASP A 1024 -2.44 -34.44 -10.56
C ASP A 1024 -2.32 -33.02 -11.13
N ALA A 1025 -3.22 -32.68 -12.06
CA ALA A 1025 -3.31 -31.36 -12.69
C ALA A 1025 -3.71 -30.22 -11.73
N TRP A 1026 -3.91 -30.51 -10.44
CA TRP A 1026 -4.23 -29.57 -9.37
C TRP A 1026 -3.17 -29.58 -8.25
N GLY A 1027 -2.01 -30.21 -8.48
CA GLY A 1027 -0.89 -30.24 -7.53
C GLY A 1027 -1.04 -31.24 -6.38
N ASN A 1028 -2.04 -32.13 -6.37
CA ASN A 1028 -2.22 -33.09 -5.27
C ASN A 1028 -1.38 -34.36 -5.50
N PRO A 1029 -0.61 -34.86 -4.52
CA PRO A 1029 0.19 -36.08 -4.67
C PRO A 1029 -0.70 -37.33 -4.74
N GLN A 1030 -0.88 -37.89 -5.93
CA GLN A 1030 -1.74 -39.06 -6.19
C GLN A 1030 -1.02 -40.39 -5.97
N MET A 1031 0.29 -40.46 -6.30
CA MET A 1031 1.08 -41.66 -6.09
C MET A 1031 2.46 -41.34 -5.55
N ARG A 1032 2.92 -42.13 -4.57
CA ARG A 1032 4.30 -42.15 -4.10
C ARG A 1032 5.13 -43.09 -4.97
N VAL A 1033 6.25 -42.61 -5.48
CA VAL A 1033 7.23 -43.42 -6.20
C VAL A 1033 8.21 -43.99 -5.18
N LEU A 1034 8.33 -45.32 -5.17
CA LEU A 1034 9.37 -46.04 -4.44
C LEU A 1034 10.26 -46.76 -5.45
N TYR A 1035 11.52 -47.04 -5.09
CA TYR A 1035 12.43 -47.80 -5.94
C TYR A 1035 12.67 -49.20 -5.36
N ASP A 1036 12.55 -50.23 -6.21
CA ASP A 1036 12.84 -51.61 -5.80
C ASP A 1036 14.36 -51.86 -5.67
N ALA A 1037 14.73 -53.05 -5.18
CA ALA A 1037 16.14 -53.44 -4.98
C ALA A 1037 16.95 -53.61 -6.29
N SER A 1038 16.35 -53.35 -7.46
CA SER A 1038 17.02 -53.25 -8.75
C SER A 1038 17.05 -51.81 -9.32
N GLY A 1039 16.60 -50.82 -8.55
CA GLY A 1039 16.52 -49.42 -8.95
C GLY A 1039 15.32 -49.11 -9.85
N LYS A 1040 14.26 -49.93 -9.82
CA LYS A 1040 13.10 -49.77 -10.70
C LYS A 1040 11.91 -49.12 -9.96
N PRO A 1041 11.22 -48.13 -10.54
CA PRO A 1041 10.12 -47.45 -9.86
C PRO A 1041 8.90 -48.37 -9.67
N VAL A 1042 8.30 -48.26 -8.48
CA VAL A 1042 7.11 -48.95 -8.00
C VAL A 1042 6.17 -47.88 -7.46
N TYR A 1043 5.04 -47.69 -8.15
CA TYR A 1043 4.06 -46.66 -7.83
C TYR A 1043 3.07 -47.18 -6.77
N VAL A 1044 2.94 -46.44 -5.68
CA VAL A 1044 2.00 -46.74 -4.58
C VAL A 1044 0.94 -45.64 -4.53
N PRO A 1045 -0.35 -45.95 -4.76
CA PRO A 1045 -1.43 -44.97 -4.61
C PRO A 1045 -1.49 -44.42 -3.18
N ILE A 1046 -1.71 -43.11 -3.07
CA ILE A 1046 -2.05 -42.43 -1.82
C ILE A 1046 -3.59 -42.46 -1.71
N SER A 1047 -4.13 -42.54 -0.49
CA SER A 1047 -5.52 -42.92 -0.21
C SER A 1047 -6.26 -41.94 0.68
#